data_AF-A0A951NBN2-F1
#
_entry.id   AF-A0A951NBN2-F1
#
_cell.length_a   1.000
_cell.length_b   1.000
_cell.length_c   1.000
_cell.angle_alpha   90.00
_cell.angle_beta   90.00
_cell.angle_gamma   90.00
#
_symmetry.space_group_name_H-M   'P 1'
#
loop_
_entity.id
_entity.type
_entity.pdbx_description
1 polymer ?
#
loop_
_entity_poly.entity_id
_entity_poly.type
_entity_poly.pdbx_seq_one_letter_code
_entity_poly.pdbx_strand_id
1 'polypeptide(L)'
;MKYPSGADYAEALQNTAACFRDPELAGGTVQSTPLGMPRAISGNFASVFCIVSPRGKRYAIKCFTRHIVDQQDRYVAVSTALADLDRPWQVAFDYQQYGIFVQGRWYPLLKMEWIEAQGLLPWLEEHLHDSEAIADVTAEFGAAVSDLQSAGLAHGDLQHGNLLVDRAGRLRVIDYDGMFVQSLANRGAAEMGHLNYQSPLRTMDDFDQTLDRFAAWLIYVSLLLLVDDPGLWIQFHDEGEEKLLFGRDDFVDQEVLEALSGPPEFDPALQSLRSCWDADDLAQVPPFDPAALPTPSEMLSGDFVVSTAPAAASRARRTRSAEPLPPVEDLEFCGGLLLSRTSLALAVVGLLGLPLAVFLPVAGAAVAVAGLLTAVLIAVPAYRSQPENDARQSAAAELAARRHDREVAEDRLAEVQQGERGGGARGPGRTVVPSQRAASPSQHDAQRLRELEAERARAHDALQELQSTEAVRLRDALSRRQETHVQALLKANEIDRAILLGVNRSLARQLASRGVFTAADLTSVEVIDGGGRSGRGQTMVVLRSGRRVKIDGFTAANGKSLRSWYLGEVAKAQASAPIALSASETAKIRQGIEIERRQLKSAQARLMKRISQENRMAKHRAQNGQVRERQNDSRNAAAAARRLVLGAQDDLEEAQWAEQVAARRAESYARLNVWRFLLR
;
A
#
# COMPACT_ATOMS: atom_id res chain seq x y z
N MET A 1 9.55 -18.22 38.06
CA MET A 1 9.04 -17.26 39.07
C MET A 1 7.77 -16.64 38.53
N LYS A 2 6.71 -16.47 39.34
CA LYS A 2 5.46 -15.85 38.86
C LYS A 2 5.58 -14.32 38.92
N TYR A 3 5.34 -13.66 37.80
CA TYR A 3 5.28 -12.19 37.72
C TYR A 3 3.90 -11.69 38.17
N PRO A 4 3.80 -10.45 38.69
CA PRO A 4 2.53 -9.84 39.04
C PRO A 4 1.64 -9.63 37.81
N SER A 5 0.33 -9.65 38.03
CA SER A 5 -0.65 -9.25 37.02
C SER A 5 -0.74 -7.72 36.91
N GLY A 6 -1.38 -7.22 35.84
CA GLY A 6 -1.66 -5.79 35.71
C GLY A 6 -2.48 -5.23 36.87
N ALA A 7 -3.36 -6.03 37.48
CA ALA A 7 -4.12 -5.64 38.66
C ALA A 7 -3.25 -5.50 39.90
N ASP A 8 -2.29 -6.42 40.11
CA ASP A 8 -1.34 -6.34 41.23
C ASP A 8 -0.44 -5.09 41.11
N TYR A 9 -0.05 -4.73 39.88
CA TYR A 9 0.67 -3.47 39.64
C TYR A 9 -0.21 -2.26 39.90
N ALA A 10 -1.46 -2.24 39.41
CA ALA A 10 -2.40 -1.15 39.65
C ALA A 10 -2.68 -0.96 41.16
N GLU A 11 -2.70 -2.04 41.95
CA GLU A 11 -2.80 -1.96 43.41
C GLU A 11 -1.57 -1.28 44.02
N ALA A 12 -0.35 -1.72 43.67
CA ALA A 12 0.88 -1.13 44.18
C ALA A 12 1.02 0.37 43.81
N LEU A 13 0.56 0.74 42.62
CA LEU A 13 0.61 2.10 42.09
C LEU A 13 -0.31 3.09 42.81
N GLN A 14 -1.24 2.63 43.64
CA GLN A 14 -2.02 3.52 44.51
C GLN A 14 -1.16 4.18 45.60
N ASN A 15 0.04 3.65 45.87
CA ASN A 15 1.01 4.25 46.79
C ASN A 15 2.41 4.31 46.14
N THR A 16 2.58 5.25 45.20
CA THR A 16 3.84 5.45 44.45
C THR A 16 5.04 5.77 45.34
N ALA A 17 4.85 6.42 46.48
CA ALA A 17 5.92 6.72 47.43
C ALA A 17 6.52 5.46 48.08
N ALA A 18 5.72 4.40 48.22
CA ALA A 18 6.15 3.13 48.82
C ALA A 18 6.62 2.11 47.78
N CYS A 19 6.13 2.19 46.53
CA CYS A 19 6.40 1.16 45.53
C CYS A 19 7.58 1.47 44.59
N PHE A 20 8.10 2.70 44.54
CA PHE A 20 9.28 3.05 43.73
C PHE A 20 10.51 3.39 44.56
N ARG A 21 11.70 3.02 44.04
CA ARG A 21 13.00 3.56 44.51
C ARG A 21 13.43 4.80 43.75
N ASP A 22 13.03 4.91 42.49
CA ASP A 22 13.41 6.02 41.63
C ASP A 22 12.80 7.34 42.16
N PRO A 23 13.62 8.35 42.49
CA PRO A 23 13.13 9.62 43.03
C PRO A 23 12.28 10.43 42.04
N GLU A 24 12.34 10.14 40.74
CA GLU A 24 11.47 10.76 39.73
C GLU A 24 10.08 10.12 39.71
N LEU A 25 9.94 8.86 40.15
CA LEU A 25 8.67 8.14 40.19
C LEU A 25 8.04 8.12 41.59
N ALA A 26 8.87 8.06 42.63
CA ALA A 26 8.42 8.01 44.02
C ALA A 26 7.63 9.27 44.39
N GLY A 27 6.41 9.08 44.89
CA GLY A 27 5.48 10.16 45.20
C GLY A 27 4.86 10.85 43.97
N GLY A 28 5.07 10.31 42.76
CA GLY A 28 4.40 10.77 41.55
C GLY A 28 2.92 10.39 41.52
N THR A 29 2.15 11.10 40.70
CA THR A 29 0.71 10.85 40.53
C THR A 29 0.47 9.98 39.31
N VAL A 30 -0.23 8.86 39.49
CA VAL A 30 -0.57 7.94 38.39
C VAL A 30 -1.83 8.40 37.68
N GLN A 31 -1.80 8.43 36.35
CA GLN A 31 -3.00 8.73 35.56
C GLN A 31 -4.07 7.69 35.85
N SER A 32 -5.26 8.15 36.24
CA SER A 32 -6.34 7.29 36.69
C SER A 32 -7.49 7.22 35.69
N THR A 33 -8.23 6.13 35.75
CA THR A 33 -9.53 5.94 35.09
C THR A 33 -10.58 6.86 35.71
N PRO A 34 -11.77 7.03 35.08
CA PRO A 34 -12.88 7.79 35.67
C PRO A 34 -13.32 7.29 37.06
N LEU A 35 -13.02 6.02 37.39
CA LEU A 35 -13.30 5.40 38.69
C LEU A 35 -12.19 5.65 39.73
N GLY A 36 -11.16 6.44 39.41
CA GLY A 36 -10.06 6.76 40.33
C GLY A 36 -8.98 5.68 40.46
N MET A 37 -9.08 4.58 39.71
CA MET A 37 -8.07 3.51 39.70
C MET A 37 -6.96 3.81 38.68
N PRO A 38 -5.69 3.44 38.93
CA PRO A 38 -4.61 3.56 37.95
C PRO A 38 -4.98 3.00 36.57
N ARG A 39 -4.84 3.82 35.53
CA ARG A 39 -5.19 3.46 34.16
C ARG A 39 -4.04 2.69 33.53
N ALA A 40 -4.24 1.38 33.33
CA ALA A 40 -3.32 0.55 32.57
C ALA A 40 -3.59 0.67 31.06
N ILE A 41 -2.52 0.82 30.28
CA ILE A 41 -2.50 0.53 28.85
C ILE A 41 -1.92 -0.89 28.75
N SER A 42 -2.79 -1.87 28.53
CA SER A 42 -2.42 -3.29 28.68
C SER A 42 -2.07 -3.91 27.34
N GLY A 43 -0.91 -4.58 27.26
CA GLY A 43 -0.53 -5.47 26.16
C GLY A 43 -0.42 -6.93 26.64
N ASN A 44 -0.07 -7.84 25.72
CA ASN A 44 0.02 -9.28 26.02
C ASN A 44 1.13 -9.65 27.03
N PHE A 45 2.15 -8.79 27.17
CA PHE A 45 3.40 -9.07 27.91
C PHE A 45 3.69 -8.08 29.05
N ALA A 46 2.99 -6.95 29.09
CA ALA A 46 3.21 -5.90 30.08
C ALA A 46 1.97 -5.02 30.27
N SER A 47 1.94 -4.28 31.37
CA SER A 47 1.02 -3.18 31.61
C SER A 47 1.79 -1.88 31.70
N VAL A 48 1.42 -0.90 30.89
CA VAL A 48 2.04 0.42 30.86
C VAL A 48 1.17 1.42 31.62
N PHE A 49 1.79 2.25 32.46
CA PHE A 49 1.10 3.31 33.21
C PHE A 49 1.77 4.66 32.97
N CYS A 50 0.98 5.73 32.94
CA CYS A 50 1.49 7.10 32.90
C CYS A 50 1.65 7.64 34.34
N ILE A 51 2.85 8.09 34.69
CA ILE A 51 3.17 8.73 35.97
C ILE A 51 3.59 10.16 35.72
N VAL A 52 2.97 11.09 36.44
CA VAL A 52 3.43 12.47 36.55
C VAL A 52 4.34 12.55 37.76
N SER A 53 5.63 12.77 37.54
CA SER A 53 6.60 12.95 38.62
C SER A 53 6.23 14.14 39.52
N PRO A 54 6.75 14.19 40.76
CA PRO A 54 6.57 15.35 41.64
C PRO A 54 7.07 16.68 41.01
N ARG A 55 7.97 16.59 40.02
CA ARG A 55 8.52 17.74 39.28
C ARG A 55 7.70 18.10 38.03
N GLY A 56 6.60 17.41 37.76
CA GLY A 56 5.70 17.68 36.62
C GLY A 56 6.08 16.99 35.31
N LYS A 57 7.26 16.36 35.21
CA LYS A 57 7.63 15.54 34.04
C LYS A 57 6.81 14.25 34.00
N ARG A 58 6.36 13.85 32.81
CA ARG A 58 5.55 12.65 32.60
C ARG A 58 6.43 11.48 32.12
N TYR A 59 6.16 10.30 32.67
CA TYR A 59 6.84 9.06 32.32
C TYR A 59 5.83 7.96 31.96
N ALA A 60 6.18 7.13 31.01
CA ALA A 60 5.58 5.82 30.80
C ALA A 60 6.39 4.79 31.59
N ILE A 61 5.72 3.95 32.37
CA ILE A 61 6.36 2.83 33.06
C ILE A 61 5.79 1.50 32.55
N LYS A 62 6.65 0.64 32.00
CA LYS A 62 6.27 -0.70 31.53
C LYS A 62 6.54 -1.71 32.65
N CYS A 63 5.45 -2.23 33.22
CA CYS A 63 5.47 -3.27 34.23
C CYS A 63 5.30 -4.63 33.56
N PHE A 64 6.33 -5.47 33.58
CA PHE A 64 6.32 -6.78 32.93
C PHE A 64 5.36 -7.74 33.64
N THR A 65 4.56 -8.50 32.89
CA THR A 65 3.64 -9.51 33.46
C THR A 65 4.11 -10.95 33.21
N ARG A 66 5.24 -11.12 32.50
CA ARG A 66 5.88 -12.40 32.23
C ARG A 66 7.39 -12.31 32.47
N HIS A 67 7.97 -13.45 32.83
CA HIS A 67 9.42 -13.59 32.96
C HIS A 67 10.04 -13.90 31.60
N ILE A 68 10.97 -13.06 31.15
CA ILE A 68 11.83 -13.29 29.99
C ILE A 68 13.23 -13.62 30.49
N VAL A 69 13.83 -14.69 29.97
CA VAL A 69 15.21 -15.08 30.30
C VAL A 69 16.16 -14.01 29.79
N ASP A 70 17.14 -13.63 30.63
CA ASP A 70 18.16 -12.62 30.32
C ASP A 70 17.63 -11.22 29.96
N GLN A 71 16.43 -10.87 30.41
CA GLN A 71 15.77 -9.60 30.06
C GLN A 71 16.66 -8.37 30.33
N GLN A 72 17.35 -8.35 31.48
CA GLN A 72 18.26 -7.26 31.83
C GLN A 72 19.43 -7.14 30.83
N ASP A 73 20.08 -8.25 30.51
CA ASP A 73 21.19 -8.26 29.55
C ASP A 73 20.72 -7.78 28.16
N ARG A 74 19.51 -8.16 27.76
CA ARG A 74 18.90 -7.70 26.50
C ARG A 74 18.74 -6.19 26.49
N TYR A 75 18.12 -5.59 27.50
CA TYR A 75 17.95 -4.13 27.55
C TYR A 75 19.27 -3.38 27.62
N VAL A 76 20.28 -3.90 28.34
CA VAL A 76 21.62 -3.29 28.36
C VAL A 76 22.27 -3.32 26.99
N ALA A 77 22.16 -4.44 26.27
CA ALA A 77 22.68 -4.58 24.92
C ALA A 77 21.98 -3.63 23.94
N VAL A 78 20.64 -3.55 24.02
CA VAL A 78 19.81 -2.68 23.19
C VAL A 78 20.07 -1.20 23.49
N SER A 79 20.13 -0.79 24.76
CA SER A 79 20.40 0.61 25.12
C SER A 79 21.79 1.05 24.66
N THR A 80 22.77 0.16 24.74
CA THR A 80 24.14 0.44 24.28
C THR A 80 24.16 0.66 22.76
N ALA A 81 23.51 -0.23 22.00
CA ALA A 81 23.47 -0.12 20.54
C ALA A 81 22.70 1.11 20.05
N LEU A 82 21.59 1.47 20.71
CA LEU A 82 20.79 2.64 20.33
C LEU A 82 21.45 3.97 20.69
N ALA A 83 22.25 4.01 21.75
CA ALA A 83 22.96 5.23 22.16
C ALA A 83 23.93 5.75 21.08
N ASP A 84 24.50 4.86 20.27
CA ASP A 84 25.43 5.22 19.19
C ASP A 84 24.72 5.83 17.97
N LEU A 85 23.40 5.65 17.85
CA LEU A 85 22.62 6.02 16.67
C LEU A 85 22.03 7.44 16.78
N ASP A 86 21.58 7.84 17.98
CA ASP A 86 21.03 9.18 18.32
C ASP A 86 20.10 9.77 17.24
N ARG A 87 18.90 9.19 17.10
CA ARG A 87 17.96 9.54 16.02
C ARG A 87 16.63 10.10 16.52
N PRO A 88 15.99 11.00 15.76
CA PRO A 88 14.72 11.62 16.16
C PRO A 88 13.59 10.63 16.47
N TRP A 89 13.53 9.47 15.80
CA TRP A 89 12.48 8.49 16.03
C TRP A 89 12.65 7.71 17.35
N GLN A 90 13.81 7.77 17.99
CA GLN A 90 14.12 7.02 19.20
C GLN A 90 13.37 7.55 20.42
N VAL A 91 13.03 6.62 21.32
CA VAL A 91 12.43 6.91 22.62
C VAL A 91 13.36 6.39 23.69
N ALA A 92 13.96 7.30 24.46
CA ALA A 92 14.87 6.92 25.53
C ALA A 92 14.14 6.09 26.60
N PHE A 93 14.83 5.06 27.08
CA PHE A 93 14.33 4.17 28.13
C PHE A 93 15.43 3.87 29.16
N ASP A 94 14.99 3.50 30.36
CA ASP A 94 15.82 3.12 31.50
C ASP A 94 15.27 1.83 32.11
N TYR A 95 16.06 0.75 32.04
CA TYR A 95 15.70 -0.55 32.62
C TYR A 95 16.18 -0.64 34.07
N GLN A 96 15.23 -0.81 34.98
CA GLN A 96 15.47 -0.88 36.41
C GLN A 96 15.18 -2.29 36.92
N GLN A 97 16.23 -3.08 37.18
CA GLN A 97 16.10 -4.46 37.69
C GLN A 97 15.25 -4.57 38.98
N TYR A 98 15.32 -3.54 39.83
CA TYR A 98 14.56 -3.41 41.07
C TYR A 98 13.71 -2.14 41.06
N GLY A 99 12.90 -1.96 40.02
CA GLY A 99 12.16 -0.72 39.77
C GLY A 99 10.89 -0.56 40.59
N ILE A 100 10.09 -1.63 40.76
CA ILE A 100 8.79 -1.53 41.44
C ILE A 100 8.60 -2.62 42.51
N PHE A 101 8.05 -2.24 43.66
CA PHE A 101 7.74 -3.14 44.77
C PHE A 101 6.27 -3.54 44.76
N VAL A 102 6.01 -4.84 44.66
CA VAL A 102 4.66 -5.42 44.58
C VAL A 102 4.61 -6.64 45.49
N GLN A 103 3.58 -6.72 46.35
CA GLN A 103 3.30 -7.88 47.20
C GLN A 103 4.54 -8.42 47.96
N GLY A 104 5.36 -7.51 48.52
CA GLY A 104 6.52 -7.88 49.33
C GLY A 104 7.82 -8.12 48.55
N ARG A 105 7.84 -7.90 47.23
CA ARG A 105 9.01 -8.18 46.38
C ARG A 105 9.27 -7.09 45.34
N TRP A 106 10.55 -6.89 45.01
CA TRP A 106 10.98 -6.03 43.90
C TRP A 106 10.92 -6.76 42.55
N TYR A 107 10.38 -6.08 41.55
CA TYR A 107 10.26 -6.52 40.16
C TYR A 107 10.91 -5.52 39.20
N PRO A 108 11.35 -5.98 38.02
CA PRO A 108 11.92 -5.10 37.01
C PRO A 108 10.86 -4.15 36.43
N LEU A 109 11.32 -2.99 36.00
CA LEU A 109 10.51 -1.91 35.44
C LEU A 109 11.28 -1.28 34.27
N LEU A 110 10.59 -0.92 33.19
CA LEU A 110 11.15 -0.02 32.18
C LEU A 110 10.55 1.38 32.38
N LYS A 111 11.38 2.40 32.60
CA LYS A 111 10.97 3.80 32.66
C LYS A 111 11.28 4.47 31.31
N MET A 112 10.30 5.17 30.75
CA MET A 112 10.43 5.90 29.47
C MET A 112 9.84 7.28 29.62
N GLU A 113 10.31 8.24 28.83
CA GLU A 113 9.64 9.54 28.73
C GLU A 113 8.24 9.35 28.13
N TRP A 114 7.22 10.00 28.72
CA TRP A 114 5.89 9.98 28.15
C TRP A 114 5.83 10.91 26.94
N ILE A 115 5.66 10.33 25.76
CA ILE A 115 5.50 11.10 24.53
C ILE A 115 4.03 11.42 24.31
N GLU A 116 3.73 12.69 24.06
CA GLU A 116 2.43 13.12 23.56
C GLU A 116 2.30 12.74 22.08
N ALA A 117 1.98 11.48 21.83
CA ALA A 117 1.82 10.91 20.50
C ALA A 117 0.59 10.00 20.42
N GLN A 118 0.10 9.81 19.21
CA GLN A 118 -1.00 8.92 18.87
C GLN A 118 -0.45 7.68 18.16
N GLY A 119 -1.06 6.51 18.39
CA GLY A 119 -0.69 5.31 17.63
C GLY A 119 -1.00 5.45 16.15
N LEU A 120 -0.25 4.76 15.29
CA LEU A 120 -0.34 4.93 13.83
C LEU A 120 -1.74 4.67 13.26
N LEU A 121 -2.48 3.65 13.73
CA LEU A 121 -3.84 3.38 13.24
C LEU A 121 -4.81 4.55 13.47
N PRO A 122 -5.09 4.98 14.73
CA PRO A 122 -6.01 6.09 14.96
C PRO A 122 -5.49 7.41 14.36
N TRP A 123 -4.16 7.59 14.24
CA TRP A 123 -3.60 8.73 13.55
C TRP A 123 -3.94 8.71 12.05
N LEU A 124 -3.77 7.57 11.37
CA LEU A 124 -4.14 7.42 9.96
C LEU A 124 -5.62 7.65 9.74
N GLU A 125 -6.49 7.09 10.59
CA GLU A 125 -7.95 7.28 10.51
C GLU A 125 -8.35 8.77 10.53
N GLU A 126 -7.65 9.60 11.31
CA GLU A 126 -7.87 11.04 11.39
C GLU A 126 -7.27 11.81 10.20
N HIS A 127 -6.25 11.26 9.54
CA HIS A 127 -5.45 11.92 8.50
C HIS A 127 -5.56 11.28 7.12
N LEU A 128 -6.52 10.37 6.89
CA LEU A 128 -6.68 9.66 5.60
C LEU A 128 -6.77 10.60 4.40
N HIS A 129 -7.28 11.82 4.56
CA HIS A 129 -7.42 12.77 3.46
C HIS A 129 -6.29 13.81 3.40
N ASP A 130 -5.25 13.64 4.22
CA ASP A 130 -4.05 14.46 4.27
C ASP A 130 -2.85 13.67 3.73
N SER A 131 -2.79 13.57 2.39
CA SER A 131 -1.71 12.85 1.71
C SER A 131 -0.32 13.40 2.03
N GLU A 132 -0.20 14.70 2.35
CA GLU A 132 1.09 15.32 2.70
C GLU A 132 1.58 14.80 4.05
N ALA A 133 0.71 14.83 5.07
CA ALA A 133 1.04 14.27 6.38
C ALA A 133 1.39 12.77 6.32
N ILE A 134 0.63 11.98 5.55
CA ILE A 134 0.93 10.55 5.38
C ILE A 134 2.26 10.36 4.64
N ALA A 135 2.56 11.16 3.62
CA ALA A 135 3.83 11.09 2.89
C ALA A 135 5.03 11.41 3.79
N ASP A 136 4.91 12.41 4.66
CA ASP A 136 5.95 12.76 5.62
C ASP A 136 6.19 11.62 6.63
N VAL A 137 5.13 11.05 7.20
CA VAL A 137 5.24 9.88 8.11
C VAL A 137 5.81 8.65 7.38
N THR A 138 5.46 8.46 6.10
CA THR A 138 6.01 7.37 5.27
C THR A 138 7.52 7.54 5.08
N ALA A 139 7.98 8.75 4.82
CA ALA A 139 9.40 9.05 4.68
C ALA A 139 10.15 8.93 6.01
N GLU A 140 9.58 9.40 7.12
CA GLU A 140 10.18 9.21 8.44
C GLU A 140 10.27 7.73 8.84
N PHE A 141 9.26 6.91 8.47
CA PHE A 141 9.31 5.47 8.65
C PHE A 141 10.43 4.83 7.82
N GLY A 142 10.53 5.18 6.54
CA GLY A 142 11.61 4.72 5.67
C GLY A 142 12.99 5.08 6.23
N ALA A 143 13.17 6.31 6.72
CA ALA A 143 14.41 6.76 7.36
C ALA A 143 14.73 5.98 8.65
N ALA A 144 13.74 5.73 9.50
CA ALA A 144 13.93 4.95 10.73
C ALA A 144 14.38 3.51 10.45
N VAL A 145 13.79 2.85 9.45
CA VAL A 145 14.20 1.51 9.02
C VAL A 145 15.62 1.54 8.44
N SER A 146 15.95 2.54 7.62
CA SER A 146 17.29 2.73 7.06
C SER A 146 18.37 2.85 8.14
N ASP A 147 18.08 3.65 9.17
CA ASP A 147 18.96 3.87 10.30
C ASP A 147 19.25 2.56 11.05
N LEU A 148 18.21 1.76 11.32
CA LEU A 148 18.34 0.45 11.95
C LEU A 148 19.20 -0.50 11.11
N GLN A 149 18.88 -0.65 9.82
CA GLN A 149 19.62 -1.55 8.92
C GLN A 149 21.09 -1.15 8.77
N SER A 150 21.36 0.15 8.65
CA SER A 150 22.72 0.68 8.51
C SER A 150 23.58 0.44 9.75
N ALA A 151 22.93 0.39 10.93
CA ALA A 151 23.58 0.04 12.19
C ALA A 151 23.64 -1.49 12.46
N GLY A 152 23.17 -2.33 11.53
CA GLY A 152 23.10 -3.79 11.71
C GLY A 152 22.07 -4.21 12.77
N LEU A 153 21.04 -3.39 12.96
CA LEU A 153 19.99 -3.56 13.95
C LEU A 153 18.67 -3.95 13.29
N ALA A 154 17.83 -4.68 14.02
CA ALA A 154 16.43 -4.88 13.66
C ALA A 154 15.57 -4.78 14.92
N HIS A 155 14.42 -4.12 14.83
CA HIS A 155 13.44 -3.99 15.90
C HIS A 155 12.80 -5.33 16.28
N GLY A 156 12.56 -6.23 15.32
CA GLY A 156 12.02 -7.57 15.55
C GLY A 156 10.50 -7.64 15.79
N ASP A 157 9.85 -6.48 15.92
CA ASP A 157 8.39 -6.33 16.03
C ASP A 157 7.92 -4.98 15.45
N LEU A 158 8.35 -4.64 14.23
CA LEU A 158 7.79 -3.48 13.54
C LEU A 158 6.32 -3.74 13.20
N GLN A 159 5.43 -2.92 13.77
CA GLN A 159 3.98 -2.98 13.57
C GLN A 159 3.33 -1.64 13.93
N HIS A 160 2.06 -1.44 13.54
CA HIS A 160 1.31 -0.21 13.82
C HIS A 160 1.25 0.16 15.32
N GLY A 161 1.21 -0.82 16.22
CA GLY A 161 1.14 -0.58 17.67
C GLY A 161 2.43 0.00 18.26
N ASN A 162 3.56 -0.19 17.57
CA ASN A 162 4.88 0.25 18.00
C ASN A 162 5.34 1.53 17.26
N LEU A 163 4.49 2.09 16.40
CA LEU A 163 4.71 3.32 15.66
C LEU A 163 3.75 4.38 16.17
N LEU A 164 4.28 5.46 16.71
CA LEU A 164 3.51 6.60 17.19
C LEU A 164 3.82 7.85 16.37
N VAL A 165 2.86 8.75 16.21
CA VAL A 165 3.05 10.06 15.59
C VAL A 165 2.86 11.14 16.64
N ASP A 166 3.90 11.94 16.89
CA ASP A 166 3.86 13.04 17.86
C ASP A 166 3.09 14.25 17.31
N ARG A 167 2.78 15.23 18.18
CA ARG A 167 2.03 16.43 17.78
C ARG A 167 2.70 17.28 16.71
N ALA A 168 3.98 17.08 16.44
CA ALA A 168 4.71 17.77 15.38
C ALA A 168 4.72 16.97 14.07
N GLY A 169 3.96 15.86 13.99
CA GLY A 169 3.90 14.97 12.83
C GLY A 169 5.07 13.98 12.74
N ARG A 170 5.91 13.88 13.79
CA ARG A 170 7.10 13.03 13.74
C ARG A 170 6.82 11.62 14.24
N LEU A 171 7.38 10.66 13.54
CA LEU A 171 7.35 9.26 13.90
C LEU A 171 8.22 8.98 15.13
N ARG A 172 7.70 8.16 16.04
CA ARG A 172 8.39 7.61 17.21
C ARG A 172 8.22 6.10 17.23
N VAL A 173 9.32 5.39 17.40
CA VAL A 173 9.32 3.92 17.47
C VAL A 173 9.47 3.51 18.93
N ILE A 174 8.58 2.65 19.43
CA ILE A 174 8.56 2.16 20.81
C ILE A 174 8.63 0.64 20.86
N ASP A 175 8.81 0.10 22.07
CA ASP A 175 8.79 -1.35 22.35
C ASP A 175 9.95 -2.16 21.75
N TYR A 176 11.15 -1.91 22.25
CA TYR A 176 12.38 -2.56 21.79
C TYR A 176 12.61 -3.98 22.35
N ASP A 177 11.57 -4.67 22.83
CA ASP A 177 11.69 -5.98 23.48
C ASP A 177 12.18 -7.09 22.52
N GLY A 178 11.71 -7.02 21.26
CA GLY A 178 12.07 -7.94 20.18
C GLY A 178 13.39 -7.64 19.47
N MET A 179 14.11 -6.59 19.88
CA MET A 179 15.20 -6.02 19.10
C MET A 179 16.42 -6.94 18.98
N PHE A 180 16.90 -7.11 17.75
CA PHE A 180 18.19 -7.71 17.42
C PHE A 180 19.30 -6.66 17.49
N VAL A 181 20.35 -7.03 18.22
CA VAL A 181 21.65 -6.38 18.20
C VAL A 181 22.71 -7.49 18.11
N GLN A 182 23.87 -7.21 17.51
CA GLN A 182 24.90 -8.22 17.26
C GLN A 182 25.34 -8.98 18.53
N SER A 183 25.38 -8.31 19.68
CA SER A 183 25.75 -8.94 20.97
C SER A 183 24.73 -9.95 21.49
N LEU A 184 23.51 -9.97 20.93
CA LEU A 184 22.44 -10.90 21.29
C LEU A 184 22.26 -12.04 20.28
N ALA A 185 23.01 -12.10 19.18
CA ALA A 185 22.80 -13.05 18.09
C ALA A 185 22.68 -14.52 18.53
N ASN A 186 23.40 -14.94 19.57
CA ASN A 186 23.36 -16.32 20.06
C ASN A 186 22.27 -16.59 21.11
N ARG A 187 21.38 -15.63 21.39
CA ARG A 187 20.34 -15.76 22.44
C ARG A 187 18.94 -16.07 21.88
N GLY A 188 18.76 -16.12 20.55
CA GLY A 188 17.48 -16.33 19.87
C GLY A 188 16.48 -15.19 20.05
N ALA A 189 15.32 -15.28 19.39
CA ALA A 189 14.27 -14.27 19.53
C ALA A 189 13.60 -14.35 20.92
N ALA A 190 13.21 -13.19 21.48
CA ALA A 190 12.41 -13.16 22.71
C ALA A 190 10.90 -13.34 22.42
N GLU A 191 10.49 -12.93 21.23
CA GLU A 191 9.12 -13.01 20.73
C GLU A 191 9.08 -13.10 19.20
N MET A 192 7.93 -13.56 18.68
CA MET A 192 7.68 -13.65 17.24
C MET A 192 7.26 -12.33 16.59
N GLY A 193 6.86 -11.34 17.39
CA GLY A 193 6.20 -10.13 16.91
C GLY A 193 4.74 -10.36 16.47
N HIS A 194 4.13 -9.31 15.93
CA HIS A 194 2.71 -9.29 15.56
C HIS A 194 2.43 -10.04 14.26
N LEU A 195 1.55 -11.04 14.31
CA LEU A 195 1.30 -11.97 13.20
C LEU A 195 0.89 -11.31 11.87
N ASN A 196 0.23 -10.15 11.91
CA ASN A 196 -0.13 -9.40 10.69
C ASN A 196 1.04 -8.65 10.04
N TYR A 197 2.22 -8.62 10.65
CA TYR A 197 3.40 -7.92 10.13
C TYR A 197 4.60 -8.83 9.91
N GLN A 198 4.49 -10.09 10.30
CA GLN A 198 5.59 -11.04 10.29
C GLN A 198 5.44 -12.01 9.12
N SER A 199 6.57 -12.33 8.48
CA SER A 199 6.58 -13.31 7.40
C SER A 199 6.01 -14.64 7.89
N PRO A 200 5.16 -15.32 7.10
CA PRO A 200 4.68 -16.67 7.40
C PRO A 200 5.80 -17.70 7.60
N LEU A 201 6.98 -17.44 7.04
CA LEU A 201 8.16 -18.32 7.11
C LEU A 201 8.94 -18.14 8.41
N ARG A 202 8.72 -17.05 9.16
CA ARG A 202 9.48 -16.74 10.37
C ARG A 202 9.20 -17.74 11.48
N THR A 203 10.27 -18.10 12.18
CA THR A 203 10.27 -18.91 13.40
C THR A 203 11.03 -18.19 14.53
N MET A 204 11.05 -18.78 15.72
CA MET A 204 11.79 -18.23 16.87
C MET A 204 13.32 -18.37 16.71
N ASP A 205 13.76 -19.26 15.82
CA ASP A 205 15.19 -19.49 15.54
C ASP A 205 15.76 -18.41 14.59
N ASP A 206 14.89 -17.74 13.84
CA ASP A 206 15.24 -16.61 13.00
C ASP A 206 15.41 -15.36 13.88
N PHE A 207 16.67 -14.99 14.13
CA PHE A 207 17.02 -13.83 14.96
C PHE A 207 18.32 -13.18 14.48
N ASP A 208 18.21 -12.36 13.44
CA ASP A 208 19.33 -11.62 12.87
C ASP A 208 18.95 -10.19 12.43
N GLN A 209 19.87 -9.47 11.80
CA GLN A 209 19.68 -8.10 11.31
C GLN A 209 18.65 -7.98 10.17
N THR A 210 18.11 -9.08 9.66
CA THR A 210 17.17 -9.11 8.52
C THR A 210 15.71 -9.25 8.94
N LEU A 211 15.44 -9.42 10.24
CA LEU A 211 14.12 -9.65 10.82
C LEU A 211 13.02 -8.71 10.31
N ASP A 212 13.35 -7.44 10.13
CA ASP A 212 12.36 -6.40 9.82
C ASP A 212 12.05 -6.25 8.33
N ARG A 213 12.77 -6.91 7.42
CA ARG A 213 12.64 -6.67 5.97
C ARG A 213 11.19 -6.82 5.48
N PHE A 214 10.53 -7.89 5.89
CA PHE A 214 9.15 -8.17 5.50
C PHE A 214 8.19 -7.11 6.07
N ALA A 215 8.30 -6.83 7.38
CA ALA A 215 7.45 -5.85 8.07
C ALA A 215 7.64 -4.44 7.49
N ALA A 216 8.89 -4.07 7.17
CA ALA A 216 9.23 -2.79 6.58
C ALA A 216 8.57 -2.59 5.22
N TRP A 217 8.69 -3.56 4.31
CA TRP A 217 8.02 -3.49 3.00
C TRP A 217 6.50 -3.40 3.14
N LEU A 218 5.93 -4.23 4.01
CA LEU A 218 4.51 -4.27 4.26
C LEU A 218 3.97 -2.92 4.77
N ILE A 219 4.62 -2.35 5.79
CA ILE A 219 4.21 -1.06 6.38
C ILE A 219 4.42 0.07 5.39
N TYR A 220 5.61 0.14 4.77
CA TYR A 220 5.95 1.21 3.84
C TYR A 220 4.99 1.24 2.65
N VAL A 221 4.76 0.10 2.00
CA VAL A 221 3.84 0.02 0.85
C VAL A 221 2.40 0.31 1.27
N SER A 222 1.98 -0.10 2.46
CA SER A 222 0.66 0.26 2.97
C SER A 222 0.49 1.77 3.09
N LEU A 223 1.47 2.47 3.68
CA LEU A 223 1.43 3.92 3.81
C LEU A 223 1.55 4.62 2.45
N LEU A 224 2.46 4.17 1.59
CA LEU A 224 2.67 4.68 0.24
C LEU A 224 1.39 4.62 -0.60
N LEU A 225 0.67 3.50 -0.54
CA LEU A 225 -0.61 3.33 -1.23
C LEU A 225 -1.70 4.24 -0.66
N LEU A 226 -1.69 4.50 0.65
CA LEU A 226 -2.63 5.44 1.28
C LEU A 226 -2.35 6.90 0.90
N VAL A 227 -1.11 7.26 0.56
CA VAL A 227 -0.78 8.59 0.01
C VAL A 227 -1.52 8.82 -1.33
N ASP A 228 -1.55 7.81 -2.21
CA ASP A 228 -2.22 7.90 -3.53
C ASP A 228 -3.74 7.70 -3.45
N ASP A 229 -4.20 6.63 -2.79
CA ASP A 229 -5.62 6.32 -2.66
C ASP A 229 -6.01 5.96 -1.21
N PRO A 230 -6.48 6.95 -0.43
CA PRO A 230 -6.97 6.69 0.92
C PRO A 230 -8.25 5.84 0.95
N GLY A 231 -8.91 5.63 -0.20
CA GLY A 231 -10.00 4.67 -0.33
C GLY A 231 -9.58 3.23 -0.04
N LEU A 232 -8.29 2.92 -0.17
CA LEU A 232 -7.73 1.60 0.14
C LEU A 232 -7.87 1.25 1.62
N TRP A 233 -7.85 2.25 2.53
CA TRP A 233 -8.12 2.02 3.95
C TRP A 233 -9.49 1.35 4.13
N ILE A 234 -10.52 1.90 3.50
CA ILE A 234 -11.90 1.41 3.62
C ILE A 234 -12.06 0.05 2.94
N GLN A 235 -11.24 -0.23 1.92
CA GLN A 235 -11.24 -1.48 1.21
C GLN A 235 -10.63 -2.62 2.02
N PHE A 236 -9.55 -2.36 2.75
CA PHE A 236 -8.75 -3.43 3.35
C PHE A 236 -8.76 -3.44 4.88
N HIS A 237 -9.31 -2.40 5.51
CA HIS A 237 -9.34 -2.23 6.96
C HIS A 237 -10.78 -2.15 7.48
N ASP A 238 -11.12 -3.05 8.40
CA ASP A 238 -12.36 -2.96 9.19
C ASP A 238 -12.11 -2.33 10.56
N GLU A 239 -13.17 -1.75 11.14
CA GLU A 239 -13.11 -1.12 12.47
C GLU A 239 -12.62 -2.11 13.54
N GLY A 240 -11.53 -1.73 14.23
CA GLY A 240 -10.90 -2.54 15.28
C GLY A 240 -9.93 -3.60 14.77
N GLU A 241 -9.55 -3.60 13.49
CA GLU A 241 -8.50 -4.47 12.99
C GLU A 241 -7.10 -3.98 13.38
N GLU A 242 -6.24 -4.91 13.80
CA GLU A 242 -4.84 -4.64 14.19
C GLU A 242 -3.91 -4.87 12.98
N LYS A 243 -4.18 -4.20 11.86
CA LYS A 243 -3.37 -4.23 10.63
C LYS A 243 -3.48 -2.90 9.87
N LEU A 244 -2.56 -2.63 8.93
CA LEU A 244 -2.72 -1.51 7.99
C LEU A 244 -3.65 -1.96 6.85
N LEU A 245 -3.14 -2.06 5.63
CA LEU A 245 -3.90 -2.62 4.50
C LEU A 245 -3.87 -4.15 4.53
N PHE A 246 -2.69 -4.74 4.59
CA PHE A 246 -2.54 -6.19 4.51
C PHE A 246 -2.32 -6.82 5.88
N GLY A 247 -2.87 -8.02 6.07
CA GLY A 247 -2.66 -8.85 7.26
C GLY A 247 -2.37 -10.29 6.87
N ARG A 248 -2.21 -11.14 7.89
CA ARG A 248 -1.72 -12.52 7.71
C ARG A 248 -2.45 -13.33 6.65
N ASP A 249 -3.78 -13.19 6.60
CA ASP A 249 -4.62 -13.96 5.68
C ASP A 249 -4.45 -13.52 4.21
N ASP A 250 -3.94 -12.31 3.98
CA ASP A 250 -3.68 -11.76 2.65
C ASP A 250 -2.34 -12.27 2.08
N PHE A 251 -1.49 -12.89 2.91
CA PHE A 251 -0.14 -13.33 2.52
C PHE A 251 -0.13 -14.56 1.61
N VAL A 252 -1.27 -15.22 1.49
CA VAL A 252 -1.46 -16.43 0.68
C VAL A 252 -2.29 -16.18 -0.58
N ASP A 253 -2.87 -14.98 -0.73
CA ASP A 253 -3.78 -14.60 -1.83
C ASP A 253 -3.14 -13.52 -2.71
N GLN A 254 -2.53 -13.94 -3.82
CA GLN A 254 -1.89 -13.04 -4.78
C GLN A 254 -2.89 -12.13 -5.51
N GLU A 255 -4.18 -12.49 -5.58
CA GLU A 255 -5.19 -11.66 -6.27
C GLU A 255 -5.30 -10.28 -5.62
N VAL A 256 -5.08 -10.20 -4.29
CA VAL A 256 -5.06 -8.94 -3.54
C VAL A 256 -3.97 -8.02 -4.06
N LEU A 257 -2.77 -8.54 -4.31
CA LEU A 257 -1.60 -7.78 -4.71
C LEU A 257 -1.60 -7.43 -6.21
N GLU A 258 -2.26 -8.25 -7.04
CA GLU A 258 -2.49 -7.99 -8.46
C GLU A 258 -3.58 -6.92 -8.69
N ALA A 259 -4.57 -6.85 -7.80
CA ALA A 259 -5.63 -5.84 -7.86
C ALA A 259 -5.15 -4.44 -7.46
N LEU A 260 -4.04 -4.34 -6.73
CA LEU A 260 -3.43 -3.06 -6.38
C LEU A 260 -2.76 -2.46 -7.62
N SER A 261 -3.20 -1.26 -7.96
CA SER A 261 -2.56 -0.42 -8.96
C SER A 261 -2.20 0.90 -8.28
N GLY A 262 -0.94 1.27 -8.40
CA GLY A 262 -0.44 2.58 -8.01
C GLY A 262 0.06 3.35 -9.23
N PRO A 263 0.46 4.60 -9.04
CA PRO A 263 1.27 5.32 -10.02
C PRO A 263 2.56 4.55 -10.38
N PRO A 264 3.10 4.69 -11.61
CA PRO A 264 4.30 3.95 -12.05
C PRO A 264 5.52 4.08 -11.13
N GLU A 265 5.64 5.21 -10.44
CA GLU A 265 6.67 5.46 -9.43
C GLU A 265 6.65 4.49 -8.24
N PHE A 266 5.52 3.84 -7.96
CA PHE A 266 5.38 2.91 -6.85
C PHE A 266 5.73 1.48 -7.26
N ASP A 267 5.93 1.21 -8.57
CA ASP A 267 6.23 -0.12 -9.10
C ASP A 267 7.43 -0.80 -8.43
N PRO A 268 8.56 -0.13 -8.13
CA PRO A 268 9.68 -0.77 -7.42
C PRO A 268 9.30 -1.26 -6.02
N ALA A 269 8.50 -0.48 -5.29
CA ALA A 269 8.05 -0.82 -3.95
C ALA A 269 7.05 -1.98 -3.99
N LEU A 270 6.08 -1.92 -4.91
CA LEU A 270 5.10 -2.98 -5.13
C LEU A 270 5.78 -4.28 -5.56
N GLN A 271 6.76 -4.24 -6.46
CA GLN A 271 7.54 -5.40 -6.88
C GLN A 271 8.33 -6.03 -5.72
N SER A 272 8.88 -5.21 -4.83
CA SER A 272 9.59 -5.70 -3.64
C SER A 272 8.62 -6.38 -2.67
N LEU A 273 7.42 -5.84 -2.48
CA LEU A 273 6.37 -6.50 -1.70
C LEU A 273 5.90 -7.80 -2.36
N ARG A 274 5.74 -7.85 -3.69
CA ARG A 274 5.45 -9.11 -4.43
C ARG A 274 6.52 -10.16 -4.15
N SER A 275 7.79 -9.75 -4.23
CA SER A 275 8.92 -10.64 -3.95
C SER A 275 8.95 -11.12 -2.50
N CYS A 276 8.43 -10.35 -1.55
CA CYS A 276 8.26 -10.79 -0.16
C CYS A 276 7.22 -11.92 -0.03
N TRP A 277 6.15 -11.90 -0.83
CA TRP A 277 5.07 -12.90 -0.80
C TRP A 277 5.48 -14.18 -1.53
N ASP A 278 6.24 -14.02 -2.61
CA ASP A 278 6.73 -15.14 -3.44
C ASP A 278 7.97 -15.83 -2.84
N ALA A 279 8.52 -15.29 -1.76
CA ALA A 279 9.68 -15.87 -1.10
C ALA A 279 9.33 -17.24 -0.51
N ASP A 280 10.12 -18.25 -0.86
CA ASP A 280 10.06 -19.59 -0.25
C ASP A 280 10.95 -19.69 1.00
N ASP A 281 11.85 -18.72 1.20
CA ASP A 281 12.81 -18.64 2.30
C ASP A 281 13.05 -17.18 2.72
N LEU A 282 13.31 -16.95 4.01
CA LEU A 282 13.54 -15.60 4.55
C LEU A 282 14.74 -14.89 3.91
N ALA A 283 15.76 -15.63 3.48
CA ALA A 283 16.92 -15.04 2.81
C ALA A 283 16.58 -14.43 1.44
N GLN A 284 15.46 -14.84 0.83
CA GLN A 284 14.96 -14.30 -0.43
C GLN A 284 14.18 -12.99 -0.26
N VAL A 285 13.75 -12.66 0.98
CA VAL A 285 13.05 -11.41 1.25
C VAL A 285 14.00 -10.24 0.94
N PRO A 286 13.61 -9.34 0.01
CA PRO A 286 14.50 -8.28 -0.45
C PRO A 286 14.86 -7.33 0.68
N PRO A 287 16.11 -6.82 0.72
CA PRO A 287 16.46 -5.77 1.67
C PRO A 287 15.56 -4.55 1.43
N PHE A 288 15.18 -3.88 2.52
CA PHE A 288 14.52 -2.60 2.42
C PHE A 288 15.56 -1.53 2.06
N ASP A 289 15.34 -0.79 0.97
CA ASP A 289 16.21 0.30 0.52
C ASP A 289 15.38 1.56 0.27
N PRO A 290 15.30 2.48 1.24
CA PRO A 290 14.51 3.69 1.09
C PRO A 290 15.13 4.71 0.13
N ALA A 291 16.41 4.59 -0.24
CA ALA A 291 17.03 5.49 -1.22
C ALA A 291 16.56 5.20 -2.66
N ALA A 292 16.02 4.00 -2.90
CA ALA A 292 15.42 3.61 -4.18
C ALA A 292 13.90 3.87 -4.25
N LEU A 293 13.33 4.52 -3.23
CA LEU A 293 11.90 4.77 -3.08
C LEU A 293 11.57 6.26 -3.25
N PRO A 294 10.33 6.62 -3.65
CA PRO A 294 9.97 8.01 -3.91
C PRO A 294 10.05 8.87 -2.64
N THR A 295 10.55 10.10 -2.79
CA THR A 295 10.51 11.14 -1.74
C THR A 295 9.08 11.67 -1.53
N PRO A 296 8.75 12.34 -0.41
CA PRO A 296 7.42 12.92 -0.20
C PRO A 296 6.94 13.80 -1.37
N SER A 297 7.84 14.62 -1.93
CA SER A 297 7.53 15.43 -3.10
C SER A 297 7.23 14.61 -4.36
N GLU A 298 7.90 13.47 -4.56
CA GLU A 298 7.63 12.55 -5.67
C GLU A 298 6.33 11.76 -5.46
N MET A 299 6.06 11.30 -4.23
CA MET A 299 4.80 10.64 -3.85
C MET A 299 3.59 11.53 -4.13
N LEU A 300 3.72 12.85 -3.92
CA LEU A 300 2.64 13.82 -4.10
C LEU A 300 2.54 14.36 -5.54
N SER A 301 3.65 14.38 -6.29
CA SER A 301 3.72 15.03 -7.60
C SER A 301 3.39 14.12 -8.79
N GLY A 302 3.58 12.80 -8.67
CA GLY A 302 3.35 11.89 -9.78
C GLY A 302 4.54 11.74 -10.75
N ASP A 303 5.67 12.39 -10.45
CA ASP A 303 6.82 12.50 -11.35
C ASP A 303 8.04 11.75 -10.76
N PHE A 304 8.14 10.43 -10.99
CA PHE A 304 9.41 9.71 -10.80
C PHE A 304 10.04 9.38 -12.16
N VAL A 305 11.19 10.00 -12.42
CA VAL A 305 12.11 9.50 -13.44
C VAL A 305 13.17 8.69 -12.71
N VAL A 306 13.13 7.37 -12.91
CA VAL A 306 14.21 6.47 -12.50
C VAL A 306 15.54 7.03 -13.00
N SER A 307 16.37 7.56 -12.10
CA SER A 307 17.72 7.96 -12.42
C SER A 307 18.58 6.71 -12.57
N THR A 308 18.51 6.08 -13.73
CA THR A 308 19.47 5.07 -14.16
C THR A 308 20.44 5.69 -15.16
N ALA A 309 21.70 5.79 -14.74
CA ALA A 309 22.92 6.00 -15.53
C ALA A 309 23.30 7.47 -15.88
N PRO A 310 24.62 7.72 -16.10
CA PRO A 310 25.27 8.97 -15.79
C PRO A 310 25.09 10.01 -16.89
N ALA A 311 25.03 11.27 -16.45
CA ALA A 311 25.45 12.48 -17.15
C ALA A 311 25.64 12.35 -18.68
N ALA A 312 24.55 12.40 -19.45
CA ALA A 312 24.61 12.87 -20.83
C ALA A 312 23.23 13.22 -21.37
N ALA A 313 23.13 14.45 -21.88
CA ALA A 313 22.11 14.92 -22.81
C ALA A 313 20.69 15.18 -22.25
N SER A 314 20.61 16.04 -21.22
CA SER A 314 19.60 17.10 -21.29
C SER A 314 19.89 17.90 -22.56
N ARG A 315 19.11 17.65 -23.62
CA ARG A 315 19.18 18.40 -24.87
C ARG A 315 18.76 19.84 -24.54
N ALA A 316 19.73 20.64 -24.13
CA ALA A 316 19.57 22.06 -23.87
C ALA A 316 18.90 22.67 -25.10
N ARG A 317 17.63 23.04 -24.93
CA ARG A 317 16.94 23.92 -25.86
C ARG A 317 17.75 25.21 -25.78
N ARG A 318 18.61 25.44 -26.77
CA ARG A 318 19.40 26.67 -26.85
C ARG A 318 18.41 27.83 -26.93
N THR A 319 18.22 28.52 -25.82
CA THR A 319 17.63 29.85 -25.82
C THR A 319 18.50 30.71 -26.74
N ARG A 320 17.90 31.46 -27.67
CA ARG A 320 18.65 32.37 -28.56
C ARG A 320 19.42 33.43 -27.78
N SER A 321 19.06 33.68 -26.53
CA SER A 321 19.80 34.52 -25.58
C SER A 321 21.22 34.04 -25.28
N ALA A 322 21.58 32.81 -25.66
CA ALA A 322 22.95 32.30 -25.61
C ALA A 322 23.80 32.62 -26.86
N GLU A 323 23.22 33.21 -27.91
CA GLU A 323 24.01 33.72 -29.04
C GLU A 323 24.74 35.02 -28.63
N PRO A 324 26.07 35.09 -28.82
CA PRO A 324 26.83 36.28 -28.49
C PRO A 324 26.29 37.47 -29.28
N LEU A 325 25.98 38.56 -28.56
CA LEU A 325 25.52 39.81 -29.17
C LEU A 325 26.52 40.28 -30.24
N PRO A 326 26.04 40.85 -31.37
CA PRO A 326 26.93 41.40 -32.37
C PRO A 326 27.77 42.53 -31.76
N PRO A 327 29.08 42.60 -32.08
CA PRO A 327 29.95 43.66 -31.58
C PRO A 327 29.49 45.02 -32.12
N VAL A 328 29.73 46.08 -31.36
CA VAL A 328 29.53 47.46 -31.85
C VAL A 328 30.59 47.74 -32.89
N GLU A 329 30.17 47.99 -34.13
CA GLU A 329 31.08 48.28 -35.23
C GLU A 329 31.48 49.76 -35.22
N ASP A 330 32.78 50.04 -35.35
CA ASP A 330 33.26 51.39 -35.59
C ASP A 330 33.12 51.73 -37.08
N LEU A 331 31.92 52.18 -37.43
CA LEU A 331 31.59 52.60 -38.79
C LEU A 331 32.30 53.92 -39.15
N GLU A 332 32.69 54.04 -40.41
CA GLU A 332 33.13 55.28 -41.02
C GLU A 332 32.16 55.69 -42.13
N PHE A 333 32.12 56.98 -42.49
CA PHE A 333 31.38 57.42 -43.68
C PHE A 333 31.94 56.73 -44.95
N CYS A 334 31.21 56.56 -46.04
CA CYS A 334 31.75 55.96 -47.27
C CYS A 334 31.95 56.98 -48.39
N GLY A 335 31.47 58.23 -48.23
CA GLY A 335 31.61 59.33 -49.20
C GLY A 335 31.62 60.73 -48.56
N GLY A 336 31.87 61.77 -49.37
CA GLY A 336 31.79 63.19 -48.96
C GLY A 336 33.11 63.94 -48.75
N LEU A 337 34.27 63.31 -48.99
CA LEU A 337 35.62 63.84 -48.70
C LEU A 337 35.88 65.26 -49.24
N LEU A 338 35.30 65.60 -50.40
CA LEU A 338 35.49 66.90 -51.06
C LEU A 338 34.67 68.01 -50.38
N LEU A 339 33.46 67.70 -49.90
CA LEU A 339 32.57 68.65 -49.24
C LEU A 339 32.97 68.84 -47.76
N SER A 340 33.39 67.77 -47.07
CA SER A 340 33.96 67.89 -45.72
C SER A 340 35.23 68.75 -45.74
N ARG A 341 36.17 68.47 -46.64
CA ARG A 341 37.44 69.23 -46.77
C ARG A 341 37.25 70.67 -47.21
N THR A 342 36.31 70.95 -48.12
CA THR A 342 36.01 72.34 -48.53
C THR A 342 35.35 73.13 -47.41
N SER A 343 34.43 72.52 -46.66
CA SER A 343 33.83 73.16 -45.49
C SER A 343 34.85 73.42 -44.38
N LEU A 344 35.76 72.47 -44.11
CA LEU A 344 36.85 72.62 -43.15
C LEU A 344 37.83 73.72 -43.60
N ALA A 345 38.20 73.74 -44.88
CA ALA A 345 39.06 74.79 -45.43
C ALA A 345 38.42 76.18 -45.33
N LEU A 346 37.12 76.31 -45.60
CA LEU A 346 36.36 77.56 -45.42
C LEU A 346 36.27 77.98 -43.95
N ALA A 347 36.12 77.03 -43.02
CA ALA A 347 36.15 77.30 -41.59
C ALA A 347 37.54 77.79 -41.13
N VAL A 348 38.62 77.18 -41.65
CA VAL A 348 40.00 77.62 -41.40
C VAL A 348 40.26 79.01 -41.98
N VAL A 349 39.78 79.30 -43.20
CA VAL A 349 39.87 80.64 -43.81
C VAL A 349 39.09 81.66 -42.98
N GLY A 350 37.90 81.31 -42.48
CA GLY A 350 37.14 82.14 -41.56
C GLY A 350 37.88 82.40 -40.24
N LEU A 351 38.48 81.37 -39.64
CA LEU A 351 39.32 81.48 -38.43
C LEU A 351 40.56 82.35 -38.66
N LEU A 352 41.19 82.28 -39.83
CA LEU A 352 42.30 83.15 -40.23
C LEU A 352 41.87 84.61 -40.47
N GLY A 353 40.58 84.87 -40.68
CA GLY A 353 40.00 86.22 -40.71
C GLY A 353 39.95 86.91 -39.34
N LEU A 354 39.97 86.16 -38.24
CA LEU A 354 39.96 86.70 -36.87
C LEU A 354 41.21 87.54 -36.53
N PRO A 355 42.46 87.10 -36.80
CA PRO A 355 43.63 87.96 -36.61
C PRO A 355 43.64 89.15 -37.59
N LEU A 356 43.05 89.01 -38.79
CA LEU A 356 42.88 90.12 -39.73
C LEU A 356 41.90 91.18 -39.20
N ALA A 357 40.89 90.77 -38.41
CA ALA A 357 39.93 91.67 -37.75
C ALA A 357 40.57 92.56 -36.68
N VAL A 358 41.76 92.24 -36.19
CA VAL A 358 42.53 93.11 -35.29
C VAL A 358 43.05 94.35 -36.03
N PHE A 359 43.40 94.20 -37.31
CA PHE A 359 43.98 95.27 -38.13
C PHE A 359 42.95 95.97 -39.04
N LEU A 360 41.94 95.24 -39.53
CA LEU A 360 40.79 95.80 -40.25
C LEU A 360 39.49 95.25 -39.63
N PRO A 361 38.90 95.93 -38.64
CA PRO A 361 37.83 95.40 -37.81
C PRO A 361 36.61 94.93 -38.60
N VAL A 362 36.14 95.76 -39.54
CA VAL A 362 34.92 95.48 -40.32
C VAL A 362 35.18 94.39 -41.37
N ALA A 363 36.29 94.47 -42.10
CA ALA A 363 36.59 93.54 -43.18
C ALA A 363 37.00 92.15 -42.65
N GLY A 364 37.85 92.09 -41.61
CA GLY A 364 38.26 90.84 -41.00
C GLY A 364 37.11 90.12 -40.28
N ALA A 365 36.25 90.86 -39.57
CA ALA A 365 35.05 90.28 -38.97
C ALA A 365 34.06 89.76 -40.02
N ALA A 366 33.89 90.49 -41.13
CA ALA A 366 33.06 90.05 -42.25
C ALA A 366 33.60 88.75 -42.89
N VAL A 367 34.91 88.64 -43.10
CA VAL A 367 35.54 87.42 -43.63
C VAL A 367 35.43 86.24 -42.65
N ALA A 368 35.60 86.48 -41.35
CA ALA A 368 35.48 85.45 -40.34
C ALA A 368 34.05 84.90 -40.24
N VAL A 369 33.06 85.79 -40.16
CA VAL A 369 31.64 85.44 -40.10
C VAL A 369 31.18 84.79 -41.41
N ALA A 370 31.55 85.33 -42.57
CA ALA A 370 31.18 84.75 -43.87
C ALA A 370 31.83 83.39 -44.10
N GLY A 371 33.11 83.21 -43.75
CA GLY A 371 33.80 81.92 -43.88
C GLY A 371 33.19 80.83 -43.01
N LEU A 372 32.93 81.13 -41.73
CA LEU A 372 32.30 80.20 -40.79
C LEU A 372 30.84 79.88 -41.16
N LEU A 373 30.04 80.89 -41.54
CA LEU A 373 28.66 80.66 -41.99
C LEU A 373 28.61 79.84 -43.28
N THR A 374 29.48 80.11 -44.25
CA THR A 374 29.53 79.35 -45.50
C THR A 374 30.00 77.92 -45.26
N ALA A 375 30.97 77.71 -44.36
CA ALA A 375 31.40 76.38 -43.93
C ALA A 375 30.24 75.59 -43.31
N VAL A 376 29.44 76.20 -42.42
CA VAL A 376 28.26 75.56 -41.82
C VAL A 376 27.16 75.30 -42.85
N LEU A 377 26.90 76.25 -43.75
CA LEU A 377 25.90 76.12 -44.83
C LEU A 377 26.23 75.02 -45.84
N ILE A 378 27.50 74.65 -45.99
CA ILE A 378 27.94 73.53 -46.84
C ILE A 378 28.01 72.24 -46.03
N ALA A 379 28.60 72.27 -44.83
CA ALA A 379 28.83 71.10 -43.99
C ALA A 379 27.52 70.45 -43.51
N VAL A 380 26.53 71.25 -43.10
CA VAL A 380 25.29 70.72 -42.51
C VAL A 380 24.42 69.98 -43.54
N PRO A 381 24.15 70.51 -44.76
CA PRO A 381 23.45 69.76 -45.80
C PRO A 381 24.25 68.56 -46.29
N ALA A 382 25.57 68.70 -46.47
CA ALA A 382 26.43 67.61 -46.93
C ALA A 382 26.55 66.46 -45.92
N TYR A 383 26.54 66.78 -44.62
CA TYR A 383 26.40 65.79 -43.55
C TYR A 383 25.02 65.14 -43.62
N ARG A 384 23.94 65.93 -43.67
CA ARG A 384 22.55 65.40 -43.68
C ARG A 384 22.24 64.54 -44.91
N SER A 385 22.89 64.76 -46.05
CA SER A 385 22.69 63.97 -47.27
C SER A 385 23.53 62.69 -47.34
N GLN A 386 24.30 62.36 -46.29
CA GLN A 386 25.06 61.12 -46.26
C GLN A 386 24.12 59.90 -46.07
N PRO A 387 24.31 58.81 -46.83
CA PRO A 387 23.49 57.60 -46.69
C PRO A 387 23.59 56.97 -45.30
N GLU A 388 24.69 57.20 -44.58
CA GLU A 388 24.86 56.75 -43.19
C GLU A 388 23.95 57.49 -42.20
N ASN A 389 23.50 58.71 -42.52
CA ASN A 389 22.52 59.42 -41.72
C ASN A 389 21.11 58.86 -41.90
N ASP A 390 20.75 58.41 -43.09
CA ASP A 390 19.51 57.68 -43.35
C ASP A 390 19.54 56.29 -42.68
N ALA A 391 20.69 55.62 -42.71
CA ALA A 391 20.93 54.37 -41.97
C ALA A 391 20.85 54.57 -40.45
N ARG A 392 21.37 55.69 -39.92
CA ARG A 392 21.23 56.08 -38.51
C ARG A 392 19.78 56.30 -38.11
N GLN A 393 19.00 57.00 -38.94
CA GLN A 393 17.56 57.20 -38.69
C GLN A 393 16.80 55.87 -38.75
N SER A 394 17.15 55.01 -39.70
CA SER A 394 16.55 53.67 -39.85
C SER A 394 16.87 52.76 -38.66
N ALA A 395 18.12 52.78 -38.16
CA ALA A 395 18.52 52.02 -36.97
C ALA A 395 17.87 52.55 -35.68
N ALA A 396 17.68 53.87 -35.57
CA ALA A 396 16.94 54.47 -34.45
C ALA A 396 15.44 54.12 -34.48
N ALA A 397 14.84 54.09 -35.68
CA ALA A 397 13.45 53.66 -35.86
C ALA A 397 13.29 52.15 -35.59
N GLU A 398 14.25 51.33 -36.01
CA GLU A 398 14.29 49.90 -35.70
C GLU A 398 14.37 49.65 -34.19
N LEU A 399 15.26 50.36 -33.46
CA LEU A 399 15.34 50.27 -32.01
C LEU A 399 14.02 50.68 -31.32
N ALA A 400 13.36 51.75 -31.80
CA ALA A 400 12.07 52.18 -31.27
C ALA A 400 10.98 51.11 -31.49
N ALA A 401 10.97 50.46 -32.66
CA ALA A 401 10.05 49.34 -32.95
C ALA A 401 10.34 48.13 -32.04
N ARG A 402 11.61 47.76 -31.84
CA ARG A 402 11.98 46.63 -30.96
C ARG A 402 11.66 46.89 -29.48
N ARG A 403 11.79 48.14 -29.03
CA ARG A 403 11.34 48.54 -27.69
C ARG A 403 9.84 48.37 -27.51
N HIS A 404 9.07 48.75 -28.52
CA HIS A 404 7.63 48.54 -28.52
C HIS A 404 7.28 47.03 -28.53
N ASP A 405 7.98 46.21 -29.33
CA ASP A 405 7.80 44.76 -29.33
C ASP A 405 8.08 44.15 -27.94
N ARG A 406 9.13 44.62 -27.23
CA ARG A 406 9.42 44.19 -25.84
C ARG A 406 8.30 44.59 -24.88
N GLU A 407 7.84 45.85 -24.93
CA GLU A 407 6.74 46.32 -24.08
C GLU A 407 5.46 45.49 -24.30
N VAL A 408 5.14 45.17 -25.56
CA VAL A 408 4.00 44.29 -25.89
C VAL A 408 4.20 42.87 -25.33
N ALA A 409 5.41 42.32 -25.37
CA ALA A 409 5.70 41.01 -24.79
C ALA A 409 5.62 41.03 -23.25
N GLU A 410 6.05 42.12 -22.60
CA GLU A 410 5.91 42.31 -21.14
C GLU A 410 4.45 42.41 -20.72
N ASP A 411 3.64 43.16 -21.46
CA ASP A 411 2.19 43.28 -21.21
C ASP A 411 1.48 41.94 -21.37
N ARG A 412 1.83 41.16 -22.40
CA ARG A 412 1.30 39.80 -22.60
C ARG A 412 1.68 38.85 -21.47
N LEU A 413 2.92 38.89 -21.01
CA LEU A 413 3.36 38.06 -19.87
C LEU A 413 2.59 38.46 -18.60
N ALA A 414 2.41 39.75 -18.34
CA ALA A 414 1.63 40.26 -17.23
C ALA A 414 0.15 39.84 -17.30
N GLU A 415 -0.46 39.88 -18.49
CA GLU A 415 -1.84 39.44 -18.74
C GLU A 415 -2.01 37.94 -18.45
N VAL A 416 -1.11 37.09 -18.96
CA VAL A 416 -1.14 35.64 -18.73
C VAL A 416 -0.92 35.30 -17.24
N GLN A 417 -0.01 36.00 -16.55
CA GLN A 417 0.25 35.82 -15.12
C GLN A 417 -0.92 36.30 -14.24
N GLN A 418 -1.61 37.38 -14.63
CA GLN A 418 -2.83 37.82 -13.96
C GLN A 418 -3.98 36.81 -14.17
N GLY A 419 -4.08 36.22 -15.37
CA GLY A 419 -5.02 35.13 -15.66
C GLY A 419 -4.79 33.88 -14.81
N GLU A 420 -3.53 33.54 -14.53
CA GLU A 420 -3.15 32.43 -13.64
C GLU A 420 -3.55 32.70 -12.17
N ARG A 421 -3.30 33.92 -11.67
CA ARG A 421 -3.67 34.33 -10.29
C ARG A 421 -5.17 34.53 -10.09
N GLY A 422 -5.91 34.84 -11.14
CA GLY A 422 -7.36 35.10 -11.11
C GLY A 422 -8.26 33.85 -11.16
N GLY A 423 -7.69 32.64 -11.24
CA GLY A 423 -8.46 31.38 -11.16
C GLY A 423 -9.43 31.13 -12.32
N GLY A 424 -9.21 31.74 -13.49
CA GLY A 424 -10.17 31.72 -14.59
C GLY A 424 -9.53 31.58 -15.96
N ALA A 425 -9.10 30.38 -16.32
CA ALA A 425 -8.89 30.04 -17.73
C ALA A 425 -10.27 29.99 -18.44
N ARG A 426 -10.81 31.17 -18.83
CA ARG A 426 -11.89 31.25 -19.82
C ARG A 426 -11.28 31.10 -21.21
N GLY A 427 -10.96 29.87 -21.58
CA GLY A 427 -10.86 29.50 -22.99
C GLY A 427 -12.25 29.55 -23.64
N PRO A 428 -12.37 29.93 -24.93
CA PRO A 428 -13.66 29.91 -25.62
C PRO A 428 -14.05 28.45 -25.91
N GLY A 429 -14.80 27.82 -25.01
CA GLY A 429 -15.42 26.53 -25.28
C GLY A 429 -15.67 25.69 -24.04
N ARG A 430 -16.96 25.43 -23.76
CA ARG A 430 -17.54 24.55 -22.73
C ARG A 430 -17.35 25.02 -21.28
N THR A 431 -18.33 25.79 -20.80
CA THR A 431 -18.81 25.67 -19.42
C THR A 431 -19.21 24.21 -19.17
N VAL A 432 -18.32 23.45 -18.53
CA VAL A 432 -18.67 22.17 -17.91
C VAL A 432 -19.51 22.52 -16.68
N VAL A 433 -20.82 22.49 -16.85
CA VAL A 433 -21.76 22.53 -15.72
C VAL A 433 -21.48 21.26 -14.89
N PRO A 434 -21.11 21.36 -13.60
CA PRO A 434 -20.90 20.19 -12.78
C PRO A 434 -22.23 19.44 -12.69
N SER A 435 -22.34 18.28 -13.32
CA SER A 435 -23.53 17.46 -13.17
C SER A 435 -23.55 16.96 -11.74
N GLN A 436 -24.51 17.41 -10.93
CA GLN A 436 -24.81 16.89 -9.60
C GLN A 436 -25.47 15.50 -9.70
N ARG A 437 -24.87 14.58 -10.47
CA ARG A 437 -25.27 13.18 -10.43
C ARG A 437 -24.61 12.57 -9.20
N ALA A 438 -25.44 12.03 -8.31
CA ALA A 438 -24.98 11.21 -7.20
C ALA A 438 -24.04 10.12 -7.76
N ALA A 439 -22.90 9.93 -7.13
CA ALA A 439 -21.92 8.94 -7.56
C ALA A 439 -22.56 7.55 -7.48
N SER A 440 -22.77 6.94 -8.64
CA SER A 440 -23.30 5.58 -8.73
C SER A 440 -22.12 4.59 -8.81
N PRO A 441 -22.18 3.46 -8.10
CA PRO A 441 -21.23 2.36 -8.26
C PRO A 441 -21.04 1.97 -9.73
N SER A 442 -19.84 1.51 -10.09
CA SER A 442 -19.57 1.05 -11.45
C SER A 442 -20.42 -0.20 -11.78
N GLN A 443 -20.55 -0.50 -13.07
CA GLN A 443 -21.22 -1.74 -13.50
C GLN A 443 -20.53 -2.99 -12.95
N HIS A 444 -19.20 -2.94 -12.80
CA HIS A 444 -18.40 -4.01 -12.23
C HIS A 444 -18.71 -4.20 -10.74
N ASP A 445 -18.77 -3.12 -9.95
CA ASP A 445 -19.10 -3.17 -8.53
C ASP A 445 -20.52 -3.75 -8.31
N ALA A 446 -21.47 -3.33 -9.15
CA ALA A 446 -22.84 -3.83 -9.12
C ALA A 446 -22.97 -5.30 -9.53
N GLN A 447 -22.06 -5.82 -10.37
CA GLN A 447 -22.01 -7.25 -10.70
C GLN A 447 -21.40 -8.04 -9.54
N ARG A 448 -20.28 -7.57 -8.99
CA ARG A 448 -19.60 -8.24 -7.87
C ARG A 448 -20.49 -8.37 -6.64
N LEU A 449 -21.24 -7.31 -6.32
CA LEU A 449 -22.18 -7.35 -5.21
C LEU A 449 -23.29 -8.39 -5.44
N ARG A 450 -23.81 -8.51 -6.67
CA ARG A 450 -24.81 -9.53 -7.03
C ARG A 450 -24.26 -10.95 -6.91
N GLU A 451 -23.01 -11.18 -7.28
CA GLU A 451 -22.34 -12.48 -7.12
C GLU A 451 -22.21 -12.86 -5.63
N LEU A 452 -21.73 -11.94 -4.80
CA LEU A 452 -21.60 -12.15 -3.36
C LEU A 452 -22.96 -12.38 -2.68
N GLU A 453 -23.99 -11.62 -3.08
CA GLU A 453 -25.36 -11.82 -2.58
C GLU A 453 -25.92 -13.19 -2.98
N ALA A 454 -25.64 -13.66 -4.20
CA ALA A 454 -26.04 -14.99 -4.68
C ALA A 454 -25.29 -16.11 -3.94
N GLU A 455 -24.01 -15.94 -3.61
CA GLU A 455 -23.26 -16.87 -2.75
C GLU A 455 -23.82 -16.92 -1.33
N ARG A 456 -24.12 -15.75 -0.74
CA ARG A 456 -24.76 -15.68 0.57
C ARG A 456 -26.11 -16.38 0.58
N ALA A 457 -26.91 -16.20 -0.48
CA ALA A 457 -28.20 -16.88 -0.64
C ALA A 457 -28.01 -18.42 -0.69
N ARG A 458 -27.08 -18.91 -1.52
CA ARG A 458 -26.74 -20.35 -1.58
C ARG A 458 -26.31 -20.92 -0.23
N ALA A 459 -25.46 -20.20 0.52
CA ALA A 459 -25.05 -20.61 1.86
C ALA A 459 -26.22 -20.62 2.86
N HIS A 460 -27.15 -19.69 2.74
CA HIS A 460 -28.37 -19.66 3.55
C HIS A 460 -29.29 -20.85 3.25
N ASP A 461 -29.50 -21.16 1.96
CA ASP A 461 -30.33 -22.28 1.53
C ASP A 461 -29.74 -23.62 2.00
N ALA A 462 -28.42 -23.80 1.88
CA ALA A 462 -27.72 -24.98 2.40
C ALA A 462 -27.89 -25.14 3.93
N LEU A 463 -27.90 -24.03 4.68
CA LEU A 463 -28.13 -24.04 6.13
C LEU A 463 -29.57 -24.48 6.46
N GLN A 464 -30.56 -24.06 5.68
CA GLN A 464 -31.95 -24.51 5.83
C GLN A 464 -32.11 -25.99 5.49
N GLU A 465 -31.51 -26.45 4.40
CA GLU A 465 -31.55 -27.86 3.98
C GLU A 465 -30.96 -28.78 5.06
N LEU A 466 -29.88 -28.35 5.71
CA LEU A 466 -29.25 -29.08 6.81
C LEU A 466 -30.20 -29.38 7.98
N GLN A 467 -31.19 -28.51 8.24
CA GLN A 467 -32.17 -28.71 9.31
C GLN A 467 -33.07 -29.94 9.05
N SER A 468 -33.36 -30.21 7.78
CA SER A 468 -34.17 -31.36 7.36
C SER A 468 -33.35 -32.65 7.18
N THR A 469 -32.03 -32.55 7.17
CA THR A 469 -31.11 -33.64 6.81
C THR A 469 -30.86 -34.64 7.96
N GLU A 470 -31.06 -34.23 9.23
CA GLU A 470 -30.82 -35.11 10.39
C GLU A 470 -31.68 -36.39 10.34
N ALA A 471 -32.98 -36.24 10.10
CA ALA A 471 -33.90 -37.37 10.04
C ALA A 471 -33.56 -38.34 8.90
N VAL A 472 -33.10 -37.81 7.77
CA VAL A 472 -32.67 -38.60 6.60
C VAL A 472 -31.40 -39.37 6.91
N ARG A 473 -30.35 -38.69 7.43
CA ARG A 473 -29.06 -39.33 7.75
C ARG A 473 -29.21 -40.42 8.84
N LEU A 474 -30.08 -40.20 9.83
CA LEU A 474 -30.39 -41.20 10.86
C LEU A 474 -31.13 -42.42 10.29
N ARG A 475 -32.10 -42.20 9.39
CA ARG A 475 -32.84 -43.28 8.72
C ARG A 475 -31.92 -44.14 7.86
N ASP A 476 -31.07 -43.52 7.06
CA ASP A 476 -30.13 -44.23 6.19
C ASP A 476 -29.09 -45.02 7.00
N ALA A 477 -28.59 -44.43 8.10
CA ALA A 477 -27.67 -45.12 8.99
C ALA A 477 -28.32 -46.33 9.68
N LEU A 478 -29.59 -46.22 10.10
CA LEU A 478 -30.35 -47.34 10.66
C LEU A 478 -30.54 -48.45 9.62
N SER A 479 -30.91 -48.11 8.38
CA SER A 479 -31.07 -49.08 7.29
C SER A 479 -29.77 -49.85 7.04
N ARG A 480 -28.64 -49.14 6.91
CA ARG A 480 -27.31 -49.76 6.74
C ARG A 480 -26.95 -50.67 7.92
N ARG A 481 -27.30 -50.29 9.14
CA ARG A 481 -27.04 -51.09 10.35
C ARG A 481 -27.87 -52.37 10.37
N GLN A 482 -29.15 -52.28 10.01
CA GLN A 482 -30.07 -53.41 9.91
C GLN A 482 -29.59 -54.40 8.84
N GLU A 483 -29.21 -53.91 7.65
CA GLU A 483 -28.66 -54.74 6.58
C GLU A 483 -27.39 -55.47 7.03
N THR A 484 -26.46 -54.75 7.67
CA THR A 484 -25.20 -55.32 8.16
C THR A 484 -25.47 -56.39 9.23
N HIS A 485 -26.42 -56.16 10.13
CA HIS A 485 -26.80 -57.10 11.19
C HIS A 485 -27.42 -58.37 10.61
N VAL A 486 -28.37 -58.24 9.69
CA VAL A 486 -29.00 -59.38 9.02
C VAL A 486 -27.94 -60.20 8.27
N GLN A 487 -27.04 -59.53 7.55
CA GLN A 487 -25.97 -60.20 6.83
C GLN A 487 -24.98 -60.94 7.74
N ALA A 488 -24.64 -60.36 8.90
CA ALA A 488 -23.75 -61.01 9.86
C ALA A 488 -24.35 -62.31 10.43
N LEU A 489 -25.64 -62.30 10.78
CA LEU A 489 -26.33 -63.48 11.29
C LEU A 489 -26.50 -64.56 10.23
N LEU A 490 -26.84 -64.18 8.99
CA LEU A 490 -26.94 -65.13 7.89
C LEU A 490 -25.59 -65.80 7.58
N LYS A 491 -24.47 -65.08 7.75
CA LYS A 491 -23.11 -65.63 7.61
C LYS A 491 -22.72 -66.57 8.75
N ALA A 492 -23.25 -66.35 9.96
CA ALA A 492 -22.94 -67.19 11.12
C ALA A 492 -23.64 -68.57 11.07
N ASN A 493 -24.73 -68.68 10.31
CA ASN A 493 -25.53 -69.90 10.21
C ASN A 493 -25.04 -70.81 9.07
N GLU A 494 -24.13 -71.72 9.42
CA GLU A 494 -23.59 -72.75 8.51
C GLU A 494 -24.63 -73.82 8.15
N ILE A 495 -24.68 -74.20 6.87
CA ILE A 495 -25.61 -75.22 6.38
C ILE A 495 -25.29 -76.62 6.92
N ASP A 496 -24.03 -76.92 7.23
CA ASP A 496 -23.60 -78.23 7.75
C ASP A 496 -24.10 -78.49 9.18
N ARG A 497 -24.45 -77.43 9.91
CA ARG A 497 -25.04 -77.49 11.26
C ARG A 497 -26.56 -77.43 11.25
N ALA A 498 -27.18 -77.18 10.09
CA ALA A 498 -28.63 -77.05 9.97
C ALA A 498 -29.32 -78.43 9.97
N ILE A 499 -30.37 -78.58 10.78
CA ILE A 499 -31.22 -79.78 10.78
C ILE A 499 -32.29 -79.60 9.71
N LEU A 500 -32.04 -80.16 8.54
CA LEU A 500 -32.91 -80.06 7.37
C LEU A 500 -33.59 -81.42 7.13
N LEU A 501 -34.92 -81.46 7.24
CA LEU A 501 -35.72 -82.67 6.95
C LEU A 501 -35.46 -83.16 5.52
N GLY A 502 -34.95 -84.39 5.38
CA GLY A 502 -34.63 -85.02 4.09
C GLY A 502 -33.24 -84.70 3.53
N VAL A 503 -32.45 -83.85 4.18
CA VAL A 503 -31.07 -83.51 3.78
C VAL A 503 -30.10 -84.13 4.78
N ASN A 504 -29.40 -85.19 4.37
CA ASN A 504 -28.37 -85.82 5.18
C ASN A 504 -27.03 -85.06 5.07
N ARG A 505 -26.05 -85.40 5.93
CA ARG A 505 -24.71 -84.77 5.93
C ARG A 505 -23.97 -84.86 4.58
N SER A 506 -24.27 -85.87 3.75
CA SER A 506 -23.66 -85.99 2.42
C SER A 506 -24.20 -84.93 1.45
N LEU A 507 -25.52 -84.67 1.49
CA LEU A 507 -26.16 -83.64 0.69
C LEU A 507 -25.80 -82.23 1.17
N ALA A 508 -25.64 -82.02 2.49
CA ALA A 508 -25.13 -80.76 3.04
C ALA A 508 -23.69 -80.46 2.58
N ARG A 509 -22.81 -81.47 2.53
CA ARG A 509 -21.46 -81.33 1.97
C ARG A 509 -21.45 -81.05 0.46
N GLN A 510 -22.40 -81.59 -0.30
CA GLN A 510 -22.56 -81.27 -1.72
C GLN A 510 -23.11 -79.85 -1.98
N LEU A 511 -23.91 -79.31 -1.05
CA LEU A 511 -24.33 -77.91 -1.04
C LEU A 511 -23.11 -77.00 -0.81
N ALA A 512 -22.30 -77.31 0.21
CA ALA A 512 -21.07 -76.59 0.53
C ALA A 512 -20.07 -76.63 -0.63
N SER A 513 -19.82 -77.79 -1.24
CA SER A 513 -18.89 -77.93 -2.37
C SER A 513 -19.32 -77.14 -3.63
N ARG A 514 -20.59 -76.73 -3.70
CA ARG A 514 -21.13 -75.92 -4.81
C ARG A 514 -21.33 -74.44 -4.43
N GLY A 515 -20.85 -74.02 -3.26
CA GLY A 515 -20.80 -72.63 -2.83
C GLY A 515 -21.92 -72.18 -1.90
N VAL A 516 -22.67 -73.10 -1.30
CA VAL A 516 -23.66 -72.80 -0.25
C VAL A 516 -23.06 -73.22 1.09
N PHE A 517 -22.36 -72.32 1.76
CA PHE A 517 -21.75 -72.60 3.07
C PHE A 517 -22.65 -72.12 4.21
N THR A 518 -23.32 -71.00 3.99
CA THR A 518 -24.12 -70.29 4.99
C THR A 518 -25.46 -69.85 4.40
N ALA A 519 -26.38 -69.42 5.26
CA ALA A 519 -27.63 -68.82 4.81
C ALA A 519 -27.41 -67.54 3.98
N ALA A 520 -26.27 -66.84 4.15
CA ALA A 520 -25.94 -65.62 3.39
C ALA A 520 -25.56 -65.89 1.91
N ASP A 521 -25.27 -67.13 1.55
CA ASP A 521 -24.88 -67.52 0.19
C ASP A 521 -26.10 -67.78 -0.72
N LEU A 522 -27.30 -67.84 -0.13
CA LEU A 522 -28.56 -68.11 -0.80
C LEU A 522 -29.32 -66.82 -1.09
N THR A 523 -29.91 -66.73 -2.29
CA THR A 523 -30.87 -65.67 -2.64
C THR A 523 -32.29 -66.22 -2.64
N SER A 524 -32.48 -67.35 -3.32
CA SER A 524 -33.76 -68.05 -3.43
C SER A 524 -33.54 -69.55 -3.69
N VAL A 525 -34.56 -70.36 -3.39
CA VAL A 525 -34.59 -71.78 -3.74
C VAL A 525 -35.85 -72.02 -4.56
N GLU A 526 -35.65 -72.37 -5.82
CA GLU A 526 -36.72 -72.56 -6.80
C GLU A 526 -36.97 -74.04 -7.00
N VAL A 527 -38.22 -74.47 -6.85
CA VAL A 527 -38.64 -75.85 -7.12
C VAL A 527 -39.41 -75.84 -8.43
N ILE A 528 -38.87 -76.51 -9.45
CA ILE A 528 -39.49 -76.62 -10.77
C ILE A 528 -40.18 -77.99 -10.84
N ASP A 529 -41.51 -77.98 -10.83
CA ASP A 529 -42.31 -79.20 -10.95
C ASP A 529 -42.22 -79.74 -12.39
N GLY A 530 -41.77 -80.99 -12.52
CA GLY A 530 -41.61 -81.64 -13.82
C GLY A 530 -42.95 -82.20 -14.32
N GLY A 531 -43.60 -81.52 -15.27
CA GLY A 531 -44.88 -81.93 -15.86
C GLY A 531 -44.86 -83.17 -16.78
N GLY A 532 -43.90 -84.10 -16.62
CA GLY A 532 -43.73 -85.27 -17.48
C GLY A 532 -43.75 -86.61 -16.73
N ARG A 533 -44.05 -87.71 -17.45
CA ARG A 533 -44.32 -89.10 -17.00
C ARG A 533 -43.32 -89.78 -16.02
N SER A 534 -42.27 -89.10 -15.56
CA SER A 534 -41.35 -89.60 -14.51
C SER A 534 -41.46 -88.89 -13.15
N GLY A 535 -42.31 -87.85 -13.01
CA GLY A 535 -42.74 -87.30 -11.72
C GLY A 535 -41.65 -86.77 -10.77
N ARG A 536 -40.40 -86.57 -11.21
CA ARG A 536 -39.33 -86.03 -10.37
C ARG A 536 -39.13 -84.52 -10.63
N GLY A 537 -39.74 -83.68 -9.80
CA GLY A 537 -39.48 -82.24 -9.78
C GLY A 537 -38.00 -81.94 -9.51
N GLN A 538 -37.45 -80.93 -10.19
CA GLN A 538 -36.04 -80.53 -10.06
C GLN A 538 -35.94 -79.27 -9.20
N THR A 539 -35.13 -79.32 -8.14
CA THR A 539 -34.85 -78.15 -7.30
C THR A 539 -33.60 -77.45 -7.80
N MET A 540 -33.69 -76.13 -7.97
CA MET A 540 -32.58 -75.25 -8.31
C MET A 540 -32.29 -74.29 -7.16
N VAL A 541 -31.03 -74.22 -6.73
CA VAL A 541 -30.59 -73.29 -5.69
C VAL A 541 -29.96 -72.07 -6.35
N VAL A 542 -30.44 -70.87 -6.04
CA VAL A 542 -29.90 -69.62 -6.59
C VAL A 542 -28.99 -68.98 -5.56
N LEU A 543 -27.71 -68.90 -5.90
CA LEU A 543 -26.71 -68.26 -5.04
C LEU A 543 -26.84 -66.74 -5.07
N ARG A 544 -26.21 -66.07 -4.10
CA ARG A 544 -26.05 -64.61 -4.09
C ARG A 544 -25.33 -64.06 -5.31
N SER A 545 -24.47 -64.86 -5.92
CA SER A 545 -23.80 -64.51 -7.18
C SER A 545 -24.71 -64.60 -8.42
N GLY A 546 -26.00 -64.92 -8.25
CA GLY A 546 -26.94 -65.18 -9.36
C GLY A 546 -26.75 -66.55 -10.02
N ARG A 547 -25.74 -67.33 -9.62
CA ARG A 547 -25.46 -68.66 -10.17
C ARG A 547 -26.53 -69.66 -9.70
N ARG A 548 -27.10 -70.38 -10.67
CA ARG A 548 -28.10 -71.43 -10.43
C ARG A 548 -27.40 -72.78 -10.33
N VAL A 549 -27.61 -73.48 -9.21
CA VAL A 549 -26.89 -74.71 -8.85
C VAL A 549 -27.87 -75.86 -8.72
N LYS A 550 -27.60 -76.93 -9.47
CA LYS A 550 -28.32 -78.21 -9.40
C LYS A 550 -27.57 -79.19 -8.50
N ILE A 551 -28.33 -79.97 -7.72
CA ILE A 551 -27.79 -80.94 -6.77
C ILE A 551 -28.43 -82.30 -7.02
N ASP A 552 -27.59 -83.29 -7.30
CA ASP A 552 -28.02 -84.64 -7.64
C ASP A 552 -28.59 -85.35 -6.41
N GLY A 553 -29.77 -85.96 -6.54
CA GLY A 553 -30.50 -86.55 -5.40
C GLY A 553 -31.25 -85.55 -4.51
N PHE A 554 -31.22 -84.26 -4.84
CA PHE A 554 -31.95 -83.22 -4.12
C PHE A 554 -33.39 -83.08 -4.66
N THR A 555 -34.35 -83.65 -3.92
CA THR A 555 -35.76 -83.69 -4.33
C THR A 555 -36.48 -82.36 -4.13
N ALA A 556 -37.70 -82.25 -4.65
CA ALA A 556 -38.60 -81.12 -4.36
C ALA A 556 -38.87 -80.95 -2.85
N ALA A 557 -38.93 -82.06 -2.09
CA ALA A 557 -39.09 -82.02 -0.63
C ALA A 557 -37.85 -81.41 0.05
N ASN A 558 -36.65 -81.80 -0.38
CA ASN A 558 -35.39 -81.24 0.13
C ASN A 558 -35.26 -79.73 -0.20
N GLY A 559 -35.74 -79.32 -1.38
CA GLY A 559 -35.83 -77.91 -1.78
C GLY A 559 -36.77 -77.10 -0.90
N LYS A 560 -37.94 -77.63 -0.59
CA LYS A 560 -38.89 -77.00 0.35
C LYS A 560 -38.30 -76.88 1.75
N SER A 561 -37.62 -77.91 2.25
CA SER A 561 -36.94 -77.87 3.56
C SER A 561 -35.83 -76.81 3.60
N LEU A 562 -34.97 -76.75 2.57
CA LEU A 562 -33.89 -75.75 2.48
C LEU A 562 -34.44 -74.32 2.37
N ARG A 563 -35.51 -74.13 1.57
CA ARG A 563 -36.20 -72.84 1.45
C ARG A 563 -36.81 -72.41 2.79
N SER A 564 -37.48 -73.33 3.48
CA SER A 564 -38.10 -73.06 4.78
C SER A 564 -37.07 -72.69 5.84
N TRP A 565 -35.91 -73.34 5.84
CA TRP A 565 -34.80 -72.99 6.72
C TRP A 565 -34.23 -71.62 6.39
N TYR A 566 -33.88 -71.35 5.12
CA TYR A 566 -33.36 -70.04 4.70
C TYR A 566 -34.33 -68.90 5.05
N LEU A 567 -35.61 -69.04 4.71
CA LEU A 567 -36.63 -68.05 5.06
C LEU A 567 -36.81 -67.90 6.58
N GLY A 568 -36.70 -69.00 7.33
CA GLY A 568 -36.71 -68.97 8.79
C GLY A 568 -35.51 -68.23 9.39
N GLU A 569 -34.31 -68.44 8.85
CA GLU A 569 -33.10 -67.72 9.29
C GLU A 569 -33.13 -66.24 8.90
N VAL A 570 -33.66 -65.90 7.72
CA VAL A 570 -33.91 -64.50 7.33
C VAL A 570 -34.92 -63.84 8.27
N ALA A 571 -36.04 -64.51 8.58
CA ALA A 571 -37.04 -63.99 9.49
C ALA A 571 -36.50 -63.78 10.91
N LYS A 572 -35.70 -64.72 11.44
CA LYS A 572 -35.01 -64.56 12.73
C LYS A 572 -34.03 -63.40 12.71
N ALA A 573 -33.23 -63.30 11.64
CA ALA A 573 -32.26 -62.22 11.50
C ALA A 573 -32.94 -60.85 11.43
N GLN A 574 -34.02 -60.71 10.67
CA GLN A 574 -34.83 -59.50 10.58
C GLN A 574 -35.53 -59.16 11.90
N ALA A 575 -36.11 -60.16 12.59
CA ALA A 575 -36.76 -59.96 13.89
C ALA A 575 -35.78 -59.50 14.98
N SER A 576 -34.50 -59.90 14.88
CA SER A 576 -33.44 -59.48 15.79
C SER A 576 -32.74 -58.17 15.36
N ALA A 577 -33.13 -57.58 14.23
CA ALA A 577 -32.46 -56.39 13.71
C ALA A 577 -32.71 -55.18 14.62
N PRO A 578 -31.69 -54.30 14.79
CA PRO A 578 -31.84 -53.13 15.65
C PRO A 578 -32.93 -52.19 15.12
N ILE A 579 -33.82 -51.74 16.00
CA ILE A 579 -34.89 -50.76 15.70
C ILE A 579 -34.44 -49.31 15.89
N ALA A 580 -33.28 -49.10 16.53
CA ALA A 580 -32.68 -47.81 16.77
C ALA A 580 -31.15 -47.91 16.72
N LEU A 581 -30.50 -46.80 16.39
CA LEU A 581 -29.05 -46.65 16.48
C LEU A 581 -28.62 -46.54 17.96
N SER A 582 -27.36 -46.89 18.25
CA SER A 582 -26.80 -46.64 19.57
C SER A 582 -26.63 -45.14 19.83
N ALA A 583 -26.62 -44.76 21.11
CA ALA A 583 -26.40 -43.36 21.51
C ALA A 583 -25.09 -42.78 20.94
N SER A 584 -24.03 -43.60 20.82
CA SER A 584 -22.75 -43.18 20.25
C SER A 584 -22.84 -42.91 18.74
N GLU A 585 -23.53 -43.76 17.99
CA GLU A 585 -23.72 -43.58 16.53
C GLU A 585 -24.58 -42.35 16.24
N THR A 586 -25.68 -42.18 16.98
CA THR A 586 -26.53 -40.98 16.88
C THR A 586 -25.76 -39.70 17.24
N ALA A 587 -24.95 -39.74 18.30
CA ALA A 587 -24.12 -38.61 18.71
C ALA A 587 -23.09 -38.22 17.63
N LYS A 588 -22.42 -39.20 17.00
CA LYS A 588 -21.47 -38.96 15.90
C LYS A 588 -22.14 -38.28 14.71
N ILE A 589 -23.33 -38.74 14.30
CA ILE A 589 -24.06 -38.14 13.18
C ILE A 589 -24.47 -36.70 13.50
N ARG A 590 -25.02 -36.46 14.69
CA ARG A 590 -25.39 -35.12 15.16
C ARG A 590 -24.19 -34.19 15.26
N GLN A 591 -23.06 -34.68 15.77
CA GLN A 591 -21.82 -33.92 15.85
C GLN A 591 -21.33 -33.51 14.45
N GLY A 592 -21.38 -34.41 13.47
CA GLY A 592 -21.03 -34.09 12.08
C GLY A 592 -21.91 -32.99 11.49
N ILE A 593 -23.23 -33.08 11.69
CA ILE A 593 -24.20 -32.05 11.26
C ILE A 593 -23.93 -30.71 11.96
N GLU A 594 -23.61 -30.73 13.25
CA GLU A 594 -23.33 -29.51 14.02
C GLU A 594 -22.01 -28.85 13.58
N ILE A 595 -20.99 -29.63 13.22
CA ILE A 595 -19.75 -29.12 12.63
C ILE A 595 -20.05 -28.44 11.29
N GLU A 596 -20.77 -29.12 10.40
CA GLU A 596 -21.17 -28.61 9.08
C GLU A 596 -22.02 -27.33 9.20
N ARG A 597 -22.95 -27.30 10.17
CA ARG A 597 -23.74 -26.10 10.50
C ARG A 597 -22.85 -24.93 10.96
N ARG A 598 -21.86 -25.18 11.82
CA ARG A 598 -20.92 -24.14 12.28
C ARG A 598 -20.09 -23.61 11.13
N GLN A 599 -19.62 -24.49 10.24
CA GLN A 599 -18.87 -24.10 9.05
C GLN A 599 -19.72 -23.22 8.13
N LEU A 600 -20.95 -23.62 7.80
CA LEU A 600 -21.86 -22.81 6.97
C LEU A 600 -22.21 -21.47 7.62
N LYS A 601 -22.48 -21.43 8.93
CA LYS A 601 -22.70 -20.17 9.66
C LYS A 601 -21.48 -19.24 9.59
N SER A 602 -20.28 -19.79 9.79
CA SER A 602 -19.04 -19.01 9.69
C SER A 602 -18.82 -18.48 8.27
N ALA A 603 -19.12 -19.29 7.24
CA ALA A 603 -19.06 -18.87 5.85
C ALA A 603 -20.07 -17.76 5.53
N GLN A 604 -21.31 -17.89 6.02
CA GLN A 604 -22.34 -16.87 5.86
C GLN A 604 -21.95 -15.55 6.54
N ALA A 605 -21.36 -15.61 7.74
CA ALA A 605 -20.86 -14.42 8.44
C ALA A 605 -19.72 -13.73 7.67
N ARG A 606 -18.77 -14.51 7.13
CA ARG A 606 -17.70 -13.99 6.26
C ARG A 606 -18.26 -13.30 5.02
N LEU A 607 -19.21 -13.94 4.33
CA LEU A 607 -19.87 -13.36 3.16
C LEU A 607 -20.63 -12.07 3.51
N MET A 608 -21.31 -12.02 4.65
CA MET A 608 -21.97 -10.80 5.12
C MET A 608 -20.98 -9.65 5.36
N LYS A 609 -19.83 -9.94 5.99
CA LYS A 609 -18.75 -8.95 6.17
C LYS A 609 -18.27 -8.43 4.81
N ARG A 610 -17.96 -9.35 3.89
CA ARG A 610 -17.49 -9.05 2.53
C ARG A 610 -18.50 -8.23 1.70
N ILE A 611 -19.80 -8.54 1.80
CA ILE A 611 -20.87 -7.74 1.14
C ILE A 611 -20.93 -6.32 1.73
N SER A 612 -20.84 -6.19 3.05
CA SER A 612 -20.87 -4.87 3.69
C SER A 612 -19.66 -4.01 3.31
N GLN A 613 -18.49 -4.64 3.24
CA GLN A 613 -17.23 -4.06 2.81
C GLN A 613 -17.31 -3.64 1.35
N GLU A 614 -17.75 -4.53 0.44
CA GLU A 614 -17.92 -4.20 -0.99
C GLU A 614 -18.93 -3.07 -1.21
N ASN A 615 -20.01 -3.01 -0.43
CA ASN A 615 -20.94 -1.88 -0.50
C ASN A 615 -20.32 -0.55 -0.05
N ARG A 616 -19.55 -0.56 1.05
CA ARG A 616 -18.81 0.63 1.51
C ARG A 616 -17.79 1.07 0.47
N MET A 617 -17.03 0.12 -0.07
CA MET A 617 -16.04 0.34 -1.12
C MET A 617 -16.65 0.90 -2.40
N ALA A 618 -17.71 0.29 -2.92
CA ALA A 618 -18.37 0.73 -4.14
C ALA A 618 -18.84 2.19 -4.02
N LYS A 619 -19.32 2.57 -2.84
CA LYS A 619 -19.69 3.96 -2.53
C LYS A 619 -18.47 4.89 -2.48
N HIS A 620 -17.40 4.46 -1.84
CA HIS A 620 -16.17 5.26 -1.74
C HIS A 620 -15.41 5.37 -3.07
N ARG A 621 -15.25 4.29 -3.85
CA ARG A 621 -14.68 4.33 -5.22
C ARG A 621 -15.46 5.30 -6.11
N ALA A 622 -16.79 5.30 -6.01
CA ALA A 622 -17.62 6.24 -6.75
C ALA A 622 -17.37 7.70 -6.30
N GLN A 623 -17.15 7.94 -5.00
CA GLN A 623 -16.83 9.27 -4.46
C GLN A 623 -15.39 9.72 -4.81
N ASN A 624 -14.39 8.88 -4.57
CA ASN A 624 -12.98 9.12 -4.87
C ASN A 624 -12.77 9.28 -6.38
N GLY A 625 -13.45 8.50 -7.22
CA GLY A 625 -13.43 8.68 -8.67
C GLY A 625 -13.85 10.08 -9.10
N GLN A 626 -14.91 10.63 -8.50
CA GLN A 626 -15.33 12.02 -8.76
C GLN A 626 -14.31 13.05 -8.24
N VAL A 627 -13.66 12.79 -7.11
CA VAL A 627 -12.61 13.68 -6.57
C VAL A 627 -11.37 13.65 -7.45
N ARG A 628 -10.92 12.46 -7.87
CA ARG A 628 -9.77 12.23 -8.73
C ARG A 628 -9.98 12.82 -10.12
N GLU A 629 -11.19 12.71 -10.67
CA GLU A 629 -11.56 13.38 -11.93
C GLU A 629 -11.47 14.91 -11.79
N ARG A 630 -12.00 15.49 -10.69
CA ARG A 630 -11.87 16.93 -10.42
C ARG A 630 -10.42 17.37 -10.21
N GLN A 631 -9.61 16.59 -9.50
CA GLN A 631 -8.20 16.89 -9.28
C GLN A 631 -7.41 16.78 -10.58
N ASN A 632 -7.67 15.77 -11.42
CA ASN A 632 -7.06 15.64 -12.74
C ASN A 632 -7.45 16.80 -13.66
N ASP A 633 -8.72 17.21 -13.67
CA ASP A 633 -9.17 18.38 -14.43
C ASP A 633 -8.47 19.66 -13.95
N SER A 634 -8.32 19.83 -12.63
CA SER A 634 -7.60 20.96 -12.04
C SER A 634 -6.11 20.94 -12.36
N ARG A 635 -5.46 19.77 -12.27
CA ARG A 635 -4.04 19.56 -12.63
C ARG A 635 -3.80 19.82 -14.11
N ASN A 636 -4.66 19.32 -14.99
CA ASN A 636 -4.58 19.57 -16.43
C ASN A 636 -4.75 21.05 -16.77
N ALA A 637 -5.68 21.74 -16.08
CA ALA A 637 -5.86 23.19 -16.23
C ALA A 637 -4.62 23.97 -15.75
N ALA A 638 -4.02 23.59 -14.62
CA ALA A 638 -2.80 24.21 -14.11
C ALA A 638 -1.59 23.97 -15.05
N ALA A 639 -1.44 22.76 -15.58
CA ALA A 639 -0.38 22.44 -16.55
C ALA A 639 -0.55 23.23 -17.87
N ALA A 640 -1.78 23.42 -18.34
CA ALA A 640 -2.08 24.25 -19.49
C ALA A 640 -1.73 25.74 -19.25
N ALA A 641 -2.07 26.27 -18.06
CA ALA A 641 -1.72 27.64 -17.68
C ALA A 641 -0.20 27.85 -17.61
N ARG A 642 0.55 26.91 -17.00
CA ARG A 642 2.02 26.96 -16.95
C ARG A 642 2.66 26.96 -18.34
N ARG A 643 2.13 26.19 -19.30
CA ARG A 643 2.61 26.20 -20.70
C ARG A 643 2.42 27.56 -21.37
N LEU A 644 1.32 28.26 -21.08
CA LEU A 644 1.08 29.61 -21.60
C LEU A 644 2.06 30.64 -21.00
N VAL A 645 2.33 30.54 -19.69
CA VAL A 645 3.31 31.41 -19.01
C VAL A 645 4.71 31.19 -19.58
N LEU A 646 5.14 29.93 -19.74
CA LEU A 646 6.44 29.60 -20.33
C LEU A 646 6.56 30.12 -21.77
N GLY A 647 5.51 29.99 -22.59
CA GLY A 647 5.49 30.54 -23.94
C GLY A 647 5.63 32.07 -23.96
N ALA A 648 4.94 32.77 -23.07
CA ALA A 648 5.05 34.24 -22.97
C ALA A 648 6.42 34.70 -22.44
N GLN A 649 7.08 33.89 -21.59
CA GLN A 649 8.46 34.15 -21.16
C GLN A 649 9.45 33.97 -22.31
N ASP A 650 9.31 32.91 -23.11
CA ASP A 650 10.14 32.68 -24.30
C ASP A 650 10.01 33.86 -25.30
N ASP A 651 8.78 34.35 -25.54
CA ASP A 651 8.51 35.51 -26.40
C ASP A 651 9.17 36.80 -25.88
N LEU A 652 9.17 37.01 -24.55
CA LEU A 652 9.81 38.15 -23.92
C LEU A 652 11.34 38.10 -24.04
N GLU A 653 11.94 36.94 -23.81
CA GLU A 653 13.39 36.75 -23.98
C GLU A 653 13.81 37.04 -25.44
N GLU A 654 13.01 36.59 -26.42
CA GLU A 654 13.27 36.88 -27.83
C GLU A 654 13.19 38.38 -28.15
N ALA A 655 12.17 39.08 -27.61
CA ALA A 655 12.02 40.51 -27.79
C ALA A 655 13.15 41.32 -27.13
N GLN A 656 13.59 40.92 -25.93
CA GLN A 656 14.71 41.55 -25.22
C GLN A 656 16.02 41.39 -26.00
N TRP A 657 16.29 40.20 -26.53
CA TRP A 657 17.48 39.95 -27.35
C TRP A 657 17.46 40.79 -28.64
N ALA A 658 16.30 40.86 -29.32
CA ALA A 658 16.13 41.68 -30.52
C ALA A 658 16.33 43.18 -30.24
N GLU A 659 15.88 43.69 -29.09
CA GLU A 659 16.16 45.06 -28.66
C GLU A 659 17.66 45.28 -28.47
N GLN A 660 18.35 44.37 -27.78
CA GLN A 660 19.79 44.50 -27.55
C GLN A 660 20.59 44.53 -28.86
N VAL A 661 20.21 43.70 -29.84
CA VAL A 661 20.81 43.71 -31.19
C VAL A 661 20.56 45.06 -31.88
N ALA A 662 19.32 45.56 -31.88
CA ALA A 662 18.99 46.85 -32.47
C ALA A 662 19.70 48.02 -31.75
N ALA A 663 19.88 47.92 -30.42
CA ALA A 663 20.59 48.93 -29.62
C ALA A 663 22.07 49.00 -29.98
N ARG A 664 22.73 47.85 -30.17
CA ARG A 664 24.13 47.77 -30.63
C ARG A 664 24.30 48.36 -32.03
N ARG A 665 23.34 48.10 -32.92
CA ARG A 665 23.31 48.69 -34.27
C ARG A 665 23.15 50.21 -34.20
N ALA A 666 22.19 50.70 -33.42
CA ALA A 666 21.97 52.13 -33.21
C ALA A 666 23.19 52.81 -32.58
N GLU A 667 23.88 52.16 -31.63
CA GLU A 667 25.12 52.65 -31.02
C GLU A 667 26.24 52.80 -32.05
N SER A 668 26.38 51.84 -32.97
CA SER A 668 27.37 51.87 -34.06
C SER A 668 27.18 53.10 -34.95
N TYR A 669 25.93 53.42 -35.32
CA TYR A 669 25.62 54.62 -36.11
C TYR A 669 25.60 55.93 -35.29
N ALA A 670 25.34 55.89 -33.97
CA ALA A 670 25.34 57.08 -33.11
C ALA A 670 26.74 57.71 -32.99
N ARG A 671 27.80 56.89 -33.13
CA ARG A 671 29.19 57.34 -33.15
C ARG A 671 29.53 58.19 -34.39
N LEU A 672 28.73 58.13 -35.46
CA LEU A 672 28.86 58.96 -36.66
C LEU A 672 28.24 60.35 -36.45
N ASN A 673 28.97 61.22 -35.75
CA ASN A 673 28.57 62.60 -35.48
C ASN A 673 29.21 63.60 -36.46
N VAL A 674 28.72 64.84 -36.44
CA VAL A 674 29.21 65.94 -37.29
C VAL A 674 30.72 66.18 -37.11
N TRP A 675 31.25 65.96 -35.89
CA TRP A 675 32.67 66.10 -35.62
C TRP A 675 33.51 65.04 -36.34
N ARG A 676 33.09 63.76 -36.31
CA ARG A 676 33.75 62.69 -37.07
C ARG A 676 33.61 62.89 -38.59
N PHE A 677 32.55 63.52 -39.06
CA PHE A 677 32.39 63.89 -40.48
C PHE A 677 33.37 65.00 -40.92
N LEU A 678 33.62 65.99 -40.05
CA LEU A 678 34.53 67.10 -40.33
C LEU A 678 36.02 66.76 -40.14
N LEU A 679 36.33 65.80 -39.26
CA LEU A 679 37.69 65.35 -38.94
C LEU A 679 38.23 64.27 -39.92
N ARG A 680 37.48 64.00 -40.98
CA ARG A 680 37.78 63.01 -42.02
C ARG A 680 38.26 63.67 -43.30
#